data_AF-A0A327WYG1-F1
#
_entry.id   AF-A0A327WYG1-F1
#
_cell.length_a   1.000
_cell.length_b   1.000
_cell.length_c   1.000
_cell.angle_alpha   90.00
_cell.angle_beta   90.00
_cell.angle_gamma   90.00
#
_symmetry.space_group_name_H-M   'P 1'
#
loop_
_entity.id
_entity.type
_entity.pdbx_description
1 polymer ?
#
loop_
_entity_poly.entity_id
_entity_poly.type
_entity_poly.pdbx_seq_one_letter_code
_entity_poly.pdbx_strand_id
1 'polypeptide(L)'
;MFSPGRKVQRGKLWFGLLIIFSVLRVQPAIYAQTVENLSDDQVRQFIEQAQKSGLSEIQIEQLALERGFTQADIKKMRARVAELNNYSVQEPQTVSTGDSREQTDKASLSTAPPSRPEAAENKLPVFGANLFANSNLTFEPNLRIPTPKNYQIGPDDELIIDIYGNAQRNYRAKVSPEGAVKLENLIPVYVNGLTIEQAEQRIVSRLRQVYAGLNTTASGILASVTLGSIRSIKVTLIGQVVKPGTYTLSSLATVFNALYVAGGPDPDRGSFRDIRVYRGNRLIRTLDIYDFLLRADQKDNIRLQDQDIVFINHYETRVQLTGEVKQPAIYEVQQGELLKNVLAFAGGFTEKAYTASLTLRRNTPKELQIFTVPAADIPAFVPQRGDLYTVGAIIERYENRVTINGAVFRPGVYALQKNSSLRQLIATAEGLREDAFLNRATIRRLRENLDPELIAVDLGKLMRGEVPDIMLQREDVVEIPAFSDLRENRVVTIMGAVNRPGPYAYADSMSVANLIVLAGGFTDGATASRIEIARRVRKDTADLPQTQNVRIFQFELNDQLRLTEADARFVLSPFDQVFVRTSSRYEAQKTVIITGEVPYPGAYPIRDKSERITELINRAGGLRPEAYLKATRFIRNQELVSVNISEIIARPSDSGNLLLLAGDSIHIPRKIELVKIRGEVLNPSVVDFSYRKSIKSYVSESGGFNSKAFRRKLYVIYANGKAKHTRGFLGIRDYPDPEPGMEVVVPSKPSKTESKLSPAERVAVMTGITSLAAVVLAIIRLF
;
A
#
# COMPACT_ATOMS: atom_id res chain seq x y z
N MET A 1 -44.09 30.45 44.13
CA MET A 1 -43.72 30.21 45.54
C MET A 1 -42.47 29.32 45.54
N PHE A 2 -41.61 29.40 46.57
CA PHE A 2 -40.41 28.56 46.80
C PHE A 2 -39.27 28.53 45.76
N SER A 3 -38.22 29.30 46.07
CA SER A 3 -36.83 28.80 46.25
C SER A 3 -36.60 28.70 47.78
N PRO A 4 -35.61 28.01 48.40
CA PRO A 4 -34.34 27.42 47.91
C PRO A 4 -34.23 25.89 48.21
N GLY A 5 -33.11 25.14 48.07
CA GLY A 5 -31.70 25.41 47.67
C GLY A 5 -30.67 24.99 48.76
N ARG A 6 -29.34 25.09 48.48
CA ARG A 6 -28.14 24.70 49.30
C ARG A 6 -27.58 23.27 49.01
N LYS A 7 -26.26 22.95 49.13
CA LYS A 7 -25.04 23.74 49.49
C LYS A 7 -23.72 23.03 49.05
N VAL A 8 -22.60 23.80 48.98
CA VAL A 8 -21.17 23.42 49.29
C VAL A 8 -20.51 22.32 48.40
N GLN A 9 -19.42 22.57 47.63
CA GLN A 9 -18.00 22.91 47.98
C GLN A 9 -17.21 21.74 48.65
N ARG A 10 -15.90 21.49 48.45
CA ARG A 10 -14.86 21.97 47.49
C ARG A 10 -13.59 21.08 47.64
N GLY A 11 -12.76 20.95 46.58
CA GLY A 11 -11.40 20.35 46.62
C GLY A 11 -11.21 19.33 45.48
N LYS A 12 -10.46 19.60 44.40
CA LYS A 12 -8.98 19.71 44.26
C LYS A 12 -8.28 18.39 44.56
N LEU A 13 -7.37 17.84 43.73
CA LEU A 13 -6.85 18.15 42.38
C LEU A 13 -6.31 16.80 41.81
N TRP A 14 -5.97 16.52 40.54
CA TRP A 14 -5.85 17.17 39.22
C TRP A 14 -6.07 16.01 38.18
N PHE A 15 -5.85 15.97 36.85
CA PHE A 15 -5.54 16.80 35.66
C PHE A 15 -5.89 15.89 34.44
N GLY A 16 -6.15 16.30 33.19
CA GLY A 16 -6.30 17.59 32.52
C GLY A 16 -6.76 17.34 31.07
N LEU A 17 -7.65 18.19 30.52
CA LEU A 17 -8.25 18.04 29.17
C LEU A 17 -8.76 19.39 28.63
N LEU A 18 -8.98 19.47 27.30
CA LEU A 18 -9.73 20.50 26.54
C LEU A 18 -9.12 21.91 26.38
N ILE A 19 -8.45 22.11 25.23
CA ILE A 19 -8.18 23.37 24.49
C ILE A 19 -8.13 22.98 22.99
N ILE A 20 -8.69 23.65 21.97
CA ILE A 20 -9.72 24.72 21.83
C ILE A 20 -10.39 24.54 20.44
N PHE A 21 -11.47 25.27 20.09
CA PHE A 21 -12.07 25.31 18.74
C PHE A 21 -12.12 26.75 18.19
N SER A 22 -12.17 26.93 16.86
CA SER A 22 -12.12 28.21 16.11
C SER A 22 -10.72 28.88 16.06
N VAL A 23 -10.37 29.76 15.09
CA VAL A 23 -11.15 30.53 14.10
C VAL A 23 -10.45 30.51 12.72
N LEU A 24 -11.21 30.35 11.62
CA LEU A 24 -11.06 31.11 10.36
C LEU A 24 -12.19 30.79 9.36
N ARG A 25 -12.98 31.81 9.00
CA ARG A 25 -13.82 31.81 7.78
C ARG A 25 -13.20 32.79 6.80
N VAL A 26 -12.80 32.30 5.63
CA VAL A 26 -12.34 33.10 4.47
C VAL A 26 -13.24 32.77 3.27
N GLN A 27 -13.21 33.61 2.24
CA GLN A 27 -14.09 33.55 1.07
C GLN A 27 -13.77 32.36 0.13
N PRO A 28 -14.73 31.92 -0.70
CA PRO A 28 -14.54 30.79 -1.61
C PRO A 28 -13.74 31.20 -2.86
N ALA A 29 -12.41 31.02 -2.83
CA ALA A 29 -11.53 31.13 -3.99
C ALA A 29 -10.15 30.45 -3.76
N ILE A 30 -10.11 29.12 -3.72
CA ILE A 30 -8.86 28.35 -3.96
C ILE A 30 -9.17 27.23 -4.97
N TYR A 31 -8.21 26.99 -5.86
CA TYR A 31 -8.28 26.08 -6.99
C TYR A 31 -8.45 24.61 -6.61
N ALA A 32 -8.94 23.82 -7.56
CA ALA A 32 -8.82 22.37 -7.52
C ALA A 32 -7.33 21.98 -7.43
N GLN A 33 -6.97 21.23 -6.39
CA GLN A 33 -5.68 20.57 -6.32
C GLN A 33 -5.74 19.35 -7.24
N THR A 34 -4.92 19.33 -8.30
CA THR A 34 -4.72 18.12 -9.09
C THR A 34 -4.06 17.04 -8.24
N VAL A 35 -4.44 15.78 -8.47
CA VAL A 35 -3.97 14.58 -7.73
C VAL A 35 -2.44 14.39 -7.75
N GLU A 36 -1.76 15.08 -8.67
CA GLU A 36 -0.31 15.09 -8.85
C GLU A 36 0.47 15.71 -7.67
N ASN A 37 -0.16 16.54 -6.84
CA ASN A 37 0.51 17.22 -5.71
C ASN A 37 0.41 16.49 -4.35
N LEU A 38 -0.20 15.29 -4.30
CA LEU A 38 -0.30 14.49 -3.07
C LEU A 38 0.89 13.52 -2.92
N SER A 39 1.36 13.31 -1.69
CA SER A 39 2.32 12.23 -1.37
C SER A 39 1.61 10.90 -1.14
N ASP A 40 2.33 9.78 -1.32
CA ASP A 40 1.73 8.45 -1.20
C ASP A 40 1.25 8.11 0.23
N ASP A 41 1.88 8.70 1.25
CA ASP A 41 1.41 8.60 2.64
C ASP A 41 0.12 9.39 2.89
N GLN A 42 -0.03 10.58 2.27
CA GLN A 42 -1.29 11.33 2.33
C GLN A 42 -2.43 10.57 1.64
N VAL A 43 -2.12 9.92 0.51
CA VAL A 43 -3.04 9.04 -0.21
C VAL A 43 -3.47 7.86 0.67
N ARG A 44 -2.52 7.15 1.30
CA ARG A 44 -2.81 6.03 2.22
C ARG A 44 -3.64 6.47 3.43
N GLN A 45 -3.29 7.58 4.08
CA GLN A 45 -4.04 8.10 5.22
C GLN A 45 -5.48 8.49 4.87
N PHE A 46 -5.70 9.12 3.71
CA PHE A 46 -7.04 9.46 3.23
C PHE A 46 -7.92 8.21 3.04
N ILE A 47 -7.36 7.13 2.49
CA ILE A 47 -8.07 5.88 2.21
C ILE A 47 -8.37 5.13 3.51
N GLU A 48 -7.39 4.99 4.42
CA GLU A 48 -7.64 4.43 5.75
C GLU A 48 -8.76 5.18 6.48
N GLN A 49 -8.76 6.51 6.41
CA GLN A 49 -9.77 7.34 7.09
C GLN A 49 -11.15 7.22 6.44
N ALA A 50 -11.22 7.06 5.11
CA ALA A 50 -12.47 6.78 4.40
C ALA A 50 -13.01 5.37 4.71
N GLN A 51 -12.17 4.34 4.70
CA GLN A 51 -12.55 2.97 5.08
C GLN A 51 -13.03 2.88 6.53
N LYS A 52 -12.34 3.55 7.47
CA LYS A 52 -12.76 3.66 8.88
C LYS A 52 -14.07 4.42 9.08
N SER A 53 -14.55 5.16 8.07
CA SER A 53 -15.87 5.81 8.08
C SER A 53 -17.02 4.93 7.53
N GLY A 54 -16.72 3.73 7.03
CA GLY A 54 -17.72 2.77 6.54
C GLY A 54 -18.36 3.11 5.17
N LEU A 55 -17.79 4.09 4.46
CA LEU A 55 -18.23 4.45 3.10
C LEU A 55 -17.72 3.46 2.06
N SER A 56 -18.54 3.13 1.06
CA SER A 56 -18.11 2.34 -0.09
C SER A 56 -17.32 3.19 -1.09
N GLU A 57 -16.50 2.56 -1.94
CA GLU A 57 -15.70 3.27 -2.97
C GLU A 57 -16.57 4.15 -3.87
N ILE A 58 -17.76 3.67 -4.26
CA ILE A 58 -18.73 4.42 -5.07
C ILE A 58 -19.24 5.68 -4.35
N GLN A 59 -19.46 5.61 -3.03
CA GLN A 59 -19.85 6.77 -2.22
C GLN A 59 -18.69 7.76 -2.06
N ILE A 60 -17.45 7.28 -1.95
CA ILE A 60 -16.24 8.11 -1.89
C ILE A 60 -16.05 8.84 -3.23
N GLU A 61 -16.26 8.18 -4.37
CA GLU A 61 -16.17 8.79 -5.70
C GLU A 61 -17.28 9.82 -5.93
N GLN A 62 -18.52 9.56 -5.50
CA GLN A 62 -19.60 10.57 -5.51
C GLN A 62 -19.25 11.78 -4.65
N LEU A 63 -18.74 11.57 -3.43
CA LEU A 63 -18.27 12.62 -2.52
C LEU A 63 -17.02 13.38 -3.01
N ALA A 64 -16.31 12.86 -4.01
CA ALA A 64 -15.22 13.55 -4.70
C ALA A 64 -15.76 14.39 -5.87
N LEU A 65 -16.68 13.85 -6.68
CA LEU A 65 -17.37 14.58 -7.74
C LEU A 65 -18.14 15.79 -7.19
N GLU A 66 -18.88 15.63 -6.08
CA GLU A 66 -19.58 16.72 -5.38
C GLU A 66 -18.63 17.81 -4.83
N ARG A 67 -17.36 17.47 -4.60
CA ARG A 67 -16.31 18.41 -4.17
C ARG A 67 -15.50 19.00 -5.32
N GLY A 68 -15.86 18.70 -6.57
CA GLY A 68 -15.27 19.30 -7.78
C GLY A 68 -14.03 18.60 -8.33
N PHE A 69 -13.70 17.38 -7.89
CA PHE A 69 -12.70 16.54 -8.57
C PHE A 69 -13.26 16.03 -9.90
N THR A 70 -12.41 15.92 -10.94
CA THR A 70 -12.88 15.42 -12.24
C THR A 70 -12.86 13.88 -12.30
N GLN A 71 -13.62 13.33 -13.26
CA GLN A 71 -13.51 11.90 -13.66
C GLN A 71 -12.06 11.49 -13.98
N ALA A 72 -11.25 12.39 -14.53
CA ALA A 72 -9.84 12.12 -14.84
C ALA A 72 -8.97 12.09 -13.58
N ASP A 73 -9.21 12.97 -12.61
CA ASP A 73 -8.54 12.96 -11.31
C ASP A 73 -8.87 11.67 -10.54
N ILE A 74 -10.15 11.29 -10.47
CA ILE A 74 -10.59 10.05 -9.82
C ILE A 74 -9.96 8.82 -10.50
N LYS A 75 -9.87 8.81 -11.84
CA LYS A 75 -9.20 7.72 -12.58
C LYS A 75 -7.68 7.65 -12.30
N LYS A 76 -6.99 8.80 -12.24
CA LYS A 76 -5.57 8.87 -11.81
C LYS A 76 -5.41 8.39 -10.37
N MET A 77 -6.31 8.80 -9.49
CA MET A 77 -6.31 8.42 -8.07
C MET A 77 -6.46 6.90 -7.92
N ARG A 78 -7.46 6.30 -8.59
CA ARG A 78 -7.69 4.85 -8.58
C ARG A 78 -6.50 4.05 -9.12
N ALA A 79 -5.81 4.54 -10.15
CA ALA A 79 -4.60 3.91 -10.68
C ALA A 79 -3.45 3.90 -9.65
N ARG A 80 -3.15 5.06 -9.05
CA ARG A 80 -2.10 5.21 -8.01
C ARG A 80 -2.39 4.36 -6.77
N VAL A 81 -3.66 4.17 -6.40
CA VAL A 81 -4.08 3.27 -5.32
C VAL A 81 -3.88 1.79 -5.69
N ALA A 82 -4.18 1.40 -6.92
CA ALA A 82 -3.91 0.04 -7.39
C ALA A 82 -2.41 -0.28 -7.38
N GLU A 83 -1.56 0.68 -7.81
CA GLU A 83 -0.10 0.56 -7.75
C GLU A 83 0.42 0.46 -6.30
N LEU A 84 -0.09 1.30 -5.38
CA LEU A 84 0.29 1.27 -3.96
C LEU A 84 -0.17 0.01 -3.20
N ASN A 85 -1.20 -0.69 -3.69
CA ASN A 85 -1.67 -1.96 -3.15
C ASN A 85 -0.91 -3.16 -3.78
N ASN A 86 -0.53 -3.08 -5.06
CA ASN A 86 0.20 -4.13 -5.79
C ASN A 86 1.64 -4.35 -5.31
N TYR A 87 2.16 -3.52 -4.41
CA TYR A 87 3.41 -3.78 -3.68
C TYR A 87 3.27 -4.80 -2.52
N SER A 88 2.10 -5.45 -2.40
CA SER A 88 1.84 -6.57 -1.49
C SER A 88 2.04 -7.90 -2.23
N VAL A 89 2.77 -8.86 -1.64
CA VAL A 89 3.12 -10.13 -2.29
C VAL A 89 1.88 -11.02 -2.53
N GLN A 90 1.90 -11.76 -3.65
CA GLN A 90 0.81 -12.59 -4.17
C GLN A 90 0.61 -13.89 -3.37
N GLU A 91 -0.64 -14.33 -3.22
CA GLU A 91 -1.21 -15.66 -3.58
C GLU A 91 -2.63 -15.84 -2.96
N PRO A 92 -3.43 -16.85 -3.35
CA PRO A 92 -4.05 -16.97 -4.67
C PRO A 92 -5.60 -16.96 -4.58
N GLN A 93 -6.30 -16.85 -5.72
CA GLN A 93 -7.77 -16.83 -5.73
C GLN A 93 -8.41 -18.22 -5.59
N THR A 94 -9.44 -18.34 -4.74
CA THR A 94 -10.45 -19.39 -4.81
C THR A 94 -11.82 -18.79 -5.12
N VAL A 95 -12.59 -19.47 -5.97
CA VAL A 95 -13.89 -19.00 -6.49
C VAL A 95 -15.02 -19.62 -5.67
N SER A 96 -15.97 -18.80 -5.22
CA SER A 96 -17.29 -19.29 -4.80
C SER A 96 -18.42 -18.29 -5.04
N THR A 97 -19.15 -18.51 -6.13
CA THR A 97 -20.62 -18.39 -6.11
C THR A 97 -21.20 -19.36 -5.05
N GLY A 98 -22.39 -19.17 -4.48
CA GLY A 98 -23.34 -18.07 -4.68
C GLY A 98 -24.76 -18.47 -4.25
N ASP A 99 -25.24 -17.84 -3.18
CA ASP A 99 -26.65 -17.68 -2.77
C ASP A 99 -27.43 -18.84 -2.08
N SER A 100 -28.41 -18.39 -1.28
CA SER A 100 -29.72 -18.99 -0.93
C SER A 100 -29.86 -20.02 0.21
N ARG A 101 -30.11 -19.46 1.41
CA ARG A 101 -31.32 -19.60 2.26
C ARG A 101 -31.90 -21.01 2.55
N GLU A 102 -32.08 -21.31 3.84
CA GLU A 102 -33.38 -21.03 4.51
C GLU A 102 -33.23 -20.89 6.05
N GLN A 103 -34.33 -20.86 6.82
CA GLN A 103 -34.45 -20.08 8.08
C GLN A 103 -35.17 -20.82 9.23
N THR A 104 -34.60 -20.82 10.45
CA THR A 104 -35.36 -20.69 11.73
C THR A 104 -34.50 -20.44 12.99
N ASP A 105 -34.85 -19.37 13.73
CA ASP A 105 -35.06 -19.23 15.18
C ASP A 105 -34.15 -19.85 16.29
N LYS A 106 -33.91 -18.99 17.30
CA LYS A 106 -33.56 -19.25 18.72
C LYS A 106 -32.17 -19.82 19.05
N ALA A 107 -31.26 -18.94 19.50
CA ALA A 107 -31.11 -18.67 20.95
C ALA A 107 -30.14 -17.50 21.20
N SER A 108 -30.49 -16.58 22.10
CA SER A 108 -29.59 -15.49 22.50
C SER A 108 -28.58 -15.93 23.55
N LEU A 109 -27.31 -16.06 23.18
CA LEU A 109 -26.19 -16.06 24.15
C LEU A 109 -25.36 -14.78 24.00
N SER A 110 -24.85 -14.30 25.14
CA SER A 110 -24.10 -13.05 25.23
C SER A 110 -22.73 -13.16 24.55
N THR A 111 -22.52 -12.38 23.48
CA THR A 111 -21.19 -12.07 22.97
C THR A 111 -20.70 -10.78 23.61
N ALA A 112 -19.72 -10.87 24.51
CA ALA A 112 -18.93 -9.72 24.91
C ALA A 112 -18.21 -9.13 23.67
N PRO A 113 -17.98 -7.81 23.60
CA PRO A 113 -17.19 -7.24 22.52
C PRO A 113 -15.79 -7.86 22.53
N PRO A 114 -15.20 -8.17 21.36
CA PRO A 114 -13.91 -8.83 21.30
C PRO A 114 -12.84 -7.98 21.99
N SER A 115 -12.24 -8.53 23.04
CA SER A 115 -11.05 -7.96 23.65
C SER A 115 -9.98 -7.81 22.57
N ARG A 116 -9.48 -6.58 22.43
CA ARG A 116 -8.29 -6.17 21.67
C ARG A 116 -7.24 -7.31 21.66
N PRO A 117 -6.70 -7.71 20.50
CA PRO A 117 -5.65 -8.73 20.47
C PRO A 117 -4.48 -8.31 21.35
N GLU A 118 -4.28 -9.03 22.44
CA GLU A 118 -2.99 -9.08 23.09
C GLU A 118 -2.00 -9.70 22.10
N ALA A 119 -0.73 -9.30 22.15
CA ALA A 119 0.27 -9.81 21.22
C ALA A 119 0.40 -11.31 21.44
N ALA A 120 -0.04 -12.10 20.46
CA ALA A 120 0.07 -13.55 20.52
C ALA A 120 1.57 -13.91 20.63
N GLU A 121 1.95 -14.49 21.77
CA GLU A 121 3.26 -15.12 21.87
C GLU A 121 3.37 -16.16 20.75
N ASN A 122 4.49 -16.16 20.02
CA ASN A 122 4.80 -17.19 19.01
C ASN A 122 5.17 -18.51 19.71
N LYS A 123 4.19 -19.07 20.44
CA LYS A 123 4.24 -20.34 21.14
C LYS A 123 4.30 -21.44 20.08
N LEU A 124 5.44 -22.14 20.04
CA LEU A 124 5.69 -23.22 19.09
C LEU A 124 4.57 -24.27 19.16
N PRO A 125 4.03 -24.74 18.03
CA PRO A 125 3.02 -25.78 18.02
C PRO A 125 3.62 -27.10 18.52
N VAL A 126 2.80 -27.94 19.15
CA VAL A 126 3.20 -29.31 19.48
C VAL A 126 3.05 -30.18 18.24
N PHE A 127 4.10 -30.95 17.91
CA PHE A 127 4.07 -31.83 16.75
C PHE A 127 2.94 -32.87 16.88
N GLY A 128 2.09 -32.92 15.87
CA GLY A 128 0.87 -33.74 15.83
C GLY A 128 -0.42 -33.06 16.29
N ALA A 129 -0.37 -31.95 17.03
CA ALA A 129 -1.58 -31.25 17.50
C ALA A 129 -2.48 -30.76 16.35
N ASN A 130 -1.87 -30.29 15.25
CA ASN A 130 -2.58 -29.77 14.08
C ASN A 130 -3.49 -30.82 13.40
N LEU A 131 -3.28 -32.12 13.65
CA LEU A 131 -4.11 -33.21 13.09
C LEU A 131 -5.56 -33.15 13.57
N PHE A 132 -5.81 -32.62 14.77
CA PHE A 132 -7.15 -32.53 15.39
C PHE A 132 -7.65 -31.08 15.51
N ALA A 133 -6.83 -30.10 15.16
CA ALA A 133 -7.18 -28.67 15.21
C ALA A 133 -7.93 -28.18 13.95
N ASN A 134 -7.87 -28.92 12.84
CA ASN A 134 -8.46 -28.54 11.56
C ASN A 134 -9.94 -28.95 11.47
N SER A 135 -10.84 -27.97 11.41
CA SER A 135 -12.30 -28.16 11.31
C SER A 135 -12.76 -28.91 10.04
N ASN A 136 -11.93 -28.93 8.99
CA ASN A 136 -12.31 -29.40 7.66
C ASN A 136 -11.86 -30.85 7.41
N LEU A 137 -11.23 -31.50 8.39
CA LEU A 137 -10.46 -32.74 8.20
C LEU A 137 -11.18 -33.94 8.86
N THR A 138 -12.36 -34.28 8.36
CA THR A 138 -13.20 -35.32 8.97
C THR A 138 -12.62 -36.73 8.82
N PHE A 139 -12.45 -37.42 9.94
CA PHE A 139 -12.04 -38.84 9.98
C PHE A 139 -13.22 -39.81 9.81
N GLU A 140 -14.44 -39.32 9.56
CA GLU A 140 -15.69 -40.09 9.63
C GLU A 140 -15.61 -41.46 8.93
N PRO A 141 -16.01 -42.56 9.60
CA PRO A 141 -15.87 -43.89 9.03
C PRO A 141 -16.82 -44.02 7.84
N ASN A 142 -16.25 -44.21 6.64
CA ASN A 142 -16.99 -44.17 5.38
C ASN A 142 -18.12 -45.23 5.36
N LEU A 143 -19.36 -44.79 5.56
CA LEU A 143 -20.56 -45.63 5.58
C LEU A 143 -20.96 -46.17 4.19
N ARG A 144 -20.22 -45.82 3.13
CA ARG A 144 -20.43 -46.30 1.75
C ARG A 144 -19.41 -47.35 1.29
N ILE A 145 -18.67 -47.98 2.21
CA ILE A 145 -17.85 -49.15 1.89
C ILE A 145 -18.74 -50.39 1.62
N PRO A 146 -18.32 -51.32 0.75
CA PRO A 146 -18.94 -52.65 0.68
C PRO A 146 -18.97 -53.30 2.05
N THR A 147 -20.07 -53.98 2.40
CA THR A 147 -20.28 -54.54 3.74
C THR A 147 -19.08 -55.37 4.20
N PRO A 148 -18.38 -55.00 5.30
CA PRO A 148 -17.21 -55.74 5.74
C PRO A 148 -17.62 -57.15 6.19
N LYS A 149 -17.14 -58.18 5.48
CA LYS A 149 -17.49 -59.59 5.77
C LYS A 149 -17.25 -60.00 7.21
N ASN A 150 -16.24 -59.43 7.86
CA ASN A 150 -15.83 -59.67 9.24
C ASN A 150 -16.56 -58.76 10.27
N TYR A 151 -17.52 -57.94 9.87
CA TYR A 151 -18.32 -57.12 10.78
C TYR A 151 -19.14 -58.01 11.72
N GLN A 152 -18.93 -57.88 13.03
CA GLN A 152 -19.70 -58.58 14.05
C GLN A 152 -21.02 -57.87 14.34
N ILE A 153 -22.11 -58.52 13.93
CA ILE A 153 -23.49 -58.07 14.11
C ILE A 153 -23.85 -58.09 15.60
N GLY A 154 -24.63 -57.09 16.04
CA GLY A 154 -25.29 -57.10 17.34
C GLY A 154 -26.63 -56.36 17.30
N PRO A 155 -27.23 -56.09 18.47
CA PRO A 155 -28.48 -55.33 18.57
C PRO A 155 -28.41 -53.97 17.89
N ASP A 156 -29.55 -53.53 17.36
CA ASP A 156 -29.74 -52.27 16.64
C ASP A 156 -29.12 -52.14 15.22
N ASP A 157 -28.32 -53.11 14.76
CA ASP A 157 -27.93 -53.21 13.34
C ASP A 157 -29.15 -53.49 12.43
N GLU A 158 -29.15 -53.02 11.18
CA GLU A 158 -30.12 -53.42 10.14
C GLU A 158 -29.44 -54.34 9.11
N LEU A 159 -30.02 -55.51 8.86
CA LEU A 159 -29.62 -56.36 7.73
C LEU A 159 -30.57 -56.14 6.55
N ILE A 160 -30.01 -55.82 5.40
CA ILE A 160 -30.73 -55.72 4.12
C ILE A 160 -30.55 -57.07 3.41
N ILE A 161 -31.65 -57.80 3.25
CA ILE A 161 -31.67 -59.15 2.69
C ILE A 161 -32.41 -59.07 1.36
N ASP A 162 -31.66 -59.18 0.27
CA ASP A 162 -32.18 -59.09 -1.10
C ASP A 162 -32.31 -60.47 -1.71
N ILE A 163 -33.53 -60.83 -2.08
CA ILE A 163 -33.88 -61.98 -2.90
C ILE A 163 -34.19 -61.47 -4.31
N TYR A 164 -33.50 -61.99 -5.33
CA TYR A 164 -33.54 -61.48 -6.70
C TYR A 164 -33.43 -62.58 -7.76
N GLY A 165 -33.67 -62.20 -9.02
CA GLY A 165 -33.83 -63.12 -10.15
C GLY A 165 -35.29 -63.50 -10.36
N ASN A 166 -35.57 -64.80 -10.48
CA ASN A 166 -36.90 -65.36 -10.77
C ASN A 166 -37.91 -65.18 -9.62
N ALA A 167 -37.47 -64.75 -8.44
CA ALA A 167 -38.32 -64.22 -7.38
C ALA A 167 -37.67 -62.94 -6.81
N GLN A 168 -38.50 -61.96 -6.42
CA GLN A 168 -38.03 -60.66 -5.93
C GLN A 168 -38.64 -60.34 -4.56
N ARG A 169 -37.80 -60.09 -3.55
CA ARG A 169 -38.21 -59.53 -2.25
C ARG A 169 -37.01 -58.92 -1.52
N ASN A 170 -37.18 -57.69 -1.04
CA ASN A 170 -36.25 -57.04 -0.12
C ASN A 170 -36.81 -57.14 1.31
N TYR A 171 -35.97 -57.51 2.28
CA TYR A 171 -36.28 -57.36 3.70
C TYR A 171 -35.28 -56.42 4.36
N ARG A 172 -35.78 -55.43 5.12
CA ARG A 172 -35.00 -54.64 6.06
C ARG A 172 -35.24 -55.16 7.47
N ALA A 173 -34.34 -56.01 7.93
CA ALA A 173 -34.51 -56.74 9.19
C ALA A 173 -33.57 -56.16 10.25
N LYS A 174 -34.11 -55.30 11.11
CA LYS A 174 -33.39 -54.80 12.29
C LYS A 174 -33.16 -55.92 13.30
N VAL A 175 -31.94 -56.02 13.82
CA VAL A 175 -31.56 -56.99 14.85
C VAL A 175 -32.13 -56.55 16.20
N SER A 176 -32.90 -57.44 16.82
CA SER A 176 -33.55 -57.19 18.11
C SER A 176 -32.54 -57.18 19.28
N PRO A 177 -32.92 -56.68 20.47
CA PRO A 177 -32.09 -56.76 21.68
C PRO A 177 -31.66 -58.18 22.04
N GLU A 178 -32.49 -59.17 21.74
CA GLU A 178 -32.22 -60.61 21.93
C GLU A 178 -31.31 -61.19 20.84
N GLY A 179 -30.91 -60.38 19.86
CA GLY A 179 -29.92 -60.74 18.85
C GLY A 179 -30.45 -61.50 17.64
N ALA A 180 -31.76 -61.39 17.35
CA ALA A 180 -32.39 -62.09 16.23
C ALA A 180 -32.95 -61.12 15.17
N VAL A 181 -33.01 -61.59 13.92
CA VAL A 181 -33.80 -60.96 12.85
C VAL A 181 -35.08 -61.74 12.61
N LYS A 182 -36.20 -61.03 12.45
CA LYS A 182 -37.50 -61.60 12.11
C LYS A 182 -37.77 -61.41 10.63
N LEU A 183 -38.10 -62.50 9.94
CA LEU A 183 -38.47 -62.52 8.52
C LEU A 183 -39.90 -63.07 8.38
N GLU A 184 -40.60 -62.69 7.31
CA GLU A 184 -41.95 -63.19 7.05
C GLU A 184 -41.94 -64.71 6.88
N ASN A 185 -42.96 -65.38 7.42
CA ASN A 185 -43.15 -66.83 7.33
C ASN A 185 -41.96 -67.68 7.83
N LEU A 186 -41.07 -67.11 8.66
CA LEU A 186 -39.93 -67.79 9.27
C LEU A 186 -39.87 -67.56 10.79
N ILE A 187 -39.29 -68.54 11.49
CA ILE A 187 -38.89 -68.44 12.89
C ILE A 187 -37.72 -67.45 13.00
N PRO A 188 -37.64 -66.58 14.04
CA PRO A 188 -36.55 -65.63 14.21
C PRO A 188 -35.15 -66.26 14.12
N VAL A 189 -34.26 -65.59 13.38
CA VAL A 189 -32.91 -66.09 13.06
C VAL A 189 -31.90 -65.35 13.93
N TYR A 190 -31.30 -66.04 14.90
CA TYR A 190 -30.26 -65.48 15.77
C TYR A 190 -28.97 -65.20 15.01
N VAL A 191 -28.54 -63.92 15.01
CA VAL A 191 -27.37 -63.40 14.27
C VAL A 191 -26.37 -62.62 15.12
N ASN A 192 -26.72 -62.25 16.37
CA ASN A 192 -25.79 -61.57 17.28
C ASN A 192 -24.48 -62.35 17.50
N GLY A 193 -23.36 -61.62 17.46
CA GLY A 193 -22.00 -62.17 17.57
C GLY A 193 -21.46 -62.83 16.29
N LEU A 194 -22.29 -63.06 15.28
CA LEU A 194 -21.84 -63.58 13.98
C LEU A 194 -21.16 -62.49 13.16
N THR A 195 -20.23 -62.90 12.30
CA THR A 195 -19.81 -62.07 11.17
C THR A 195 -20.92 -61.99 10.12
N ILE A 196 -20.92 -60.97 9.26
CA ILE A 196 -21.87 -60.84 8.14
C ILE A 196 -21.91 -62.12 7.28
N GLU A 197 -20.75 -62.67 6.94
CA GLU A 197 -20.65 -63.90 6.12
C GLU A 197 -21.27 -65.13 6.80
N GLN A 198 -21.13 -65.26 8.12
CA GLN A 198 -21.78 -66.32 8.92
C GLN A 198 -23.30 -66.10 9.06
N ALA A 199 -23.74 -64.85 9.16
CA ALA A 199 -25.15 -64.50 9.22
C ALA A 199 -25.85 -64.68 7.87
N GLU A 200 -25.20 -64.31 6.75
CA GLU A 200 -25.66 -64.57 5.39
C GLU A 200 -25.90 -66.07 5.17
N GLN A 201 -24.91 -66.91 5.46
CA GLN A 201 -25.03 -68.37 5.39
C GLN A 201 -26.22 -68.89 6.24
N ARG A 202 -26.38 -68.37 7.47
CA ARG A 202 -27.45 -68.78 8.39
C ARG A 202 -28.84 -68.31 7.90
N ILE A 203 -28.97 -67.10 7.38
CA ILE A 203 -30.21 -66.53 6.85
C ILE A 203 -30.62 -67.24 5.55
N VAL A 204 -29.70 -67.40 4.60
CA VAL A 204 -29.95 -68.12 3.33
C VAL A 204 -30.34 -69.58 3.60
N SER A 205 -29.71 -70.24 4.58
CA SER A 205 -30.09 -71.59 5.00
C SER A 205 -31.52 -71.69 5.57
N ARG A 206 -32.06 -70.60 6.14
CA ARG A 206 -33.46 -70.53 6.60
C ARG A 206 -34.41 -70.15 5.48
N LEU A 207 -34.04 -69.21 4.62
CA LEU A 207 -34.84 -68.82 3.44
C LEU A 207 -35.09 -69.99 2.49
N ARG A 208 -34.14 -70.94 2.36
CA ARG A 208 -34.33 -72.21 1.62
C ARG A 208 -35.50 -73.07 2.12
N GLN A 209 -36.04 -72.83 3.32
CA GLN A 209 -37.23 -73.53 3.83
C GLN A 209 -38.55 -72.97 3.24
N VAL A 210 -38.51 -71.78 2.61
CA VAL A 210 -39.66 -71.07 2.02
C VAL A 210 -39.47 -70.86 0.51
N TYR A 211 -38.25 -70.61 0.06
CA TYR A 211 -37.89 -70.41 -1.35
C TYR A 211 -37.19 -71.65 -1.92
N ALA A 212 -37.98 -72.50 -2.59
CA ALA A 212 -37.48 -73.71 -3.24
C ALA A 212 -36.42 -73.35 -4.31
N GLY A 213 -35.26 -74.01 -4.25
CA GLY A 213 -34.14 -73.76 -5.18
C GLY A 213 -33.30 -72.52 -4.89
N LEU A 214 -33.46 -71.83 -3.75
CA LEU A 214 -32.68 -70.63 -3.45
C LEU A 214 -31.16 -70.88 -3.39
N ASN A 215 -30.39 -70.06 -4.12
CA ASN A 215 -28.96 -70.24 -4.34
C ASN A 215 -28.61 -71.66 -4.85
N THR A 216 -29.28 -72.08 -5.95
CA THR A 216 -28.89 -73.24 -6.77
C THR A 216 -28.76 -72.81 -8.24
N THR A 217 -27.90 -73.49 -9.01
CA THR A 217 -27.55 -73.12 -10.40
C THR A 217 -28.68 -73.28 -11.41
N ALA A 218 -29.78 -73.95 -11.06
CA ALA A 218 -30.90 -74.25 -11.97
C ALA A 218 -32.18 -73.43 -11.70
N SER A 219 -32.29 -72.73 -10.58
CA SER A 219 -33.54 -72.03 -10.19
C SER A 219 -33.65 -70.60 -10.73
N GLY A 220 -32.51 -69.93 -10.93
CA GLY A 220 -32.45 -68.49 -11.19
C GLY A 220 -32.93 -67.62 -10.03
N ILE A 221 -33.04 -68.16 -8.80
CA ILE A 221 -33.38 -67.39 -7.58
C ILE A 221 -32.13 -67.29 -6.70
N LEU A 222 -31.70 -66.06 -6.45
CA LEU A 222 -30.54 -65.74 -5.62
C LEU A 222 -30.95 -64.94 -4.37
N ALA A 223 -30.18 -65.08 -3.29
CA ALA A 223 -30.24 -64.22 -2.12
C ALA A 223 -28.86 -63.84 -1.61
N SER A 224 -28.73 -62.59 -1.19
CA SER A 224 -27.56 -62.00 -0.52
C SER A 224 -27.96 -61.19 0.70
N VAL A 225 -27.08 -61.09 1.70
CA VAL A 225 -27.30 -60.30 2.92
C VAL A 225 -26.21 -59.23 3.05
N THR A 226 -26.64 -57.97 3.11
CA THR A 226 -25.80 -56.80 3.30
C THR A 226 -26.18 -56.04 4.57
N LEU A 227 -25.34 -55.11 4.98
CA LEU A 227 -25.51 -54.30 6.19
C LEU A 227 -26.09 -52.93 5.80
N GLY A 228 -27.23 -52.58 6.40
CA GLY A 228 -27.89 -51.29 6.24
C GLY A 228 -27.36 -50.26 7.23
N SER A 229 -28.22 -49.75 8.11
CA SER A 229 -27.75 -48.98 9.26
C SER A 229 -26.94 -49.86 10.21
N ILE A 230 -25.88 -49.28 10.77
CA ILE A 230 -25.05 -49.90 11.81
C ILE A 230 -25.33 -49.26 13.15
N ARG A 231 -25.28 -50.07 14.21
CA ARG A 231 -25.44 -49.61 15.59
C ARG A 231 -24.34 -48.62 15.99
N SER A 232 -24.70 -47.72 16.89
CA SER A 232 -23.77 -46.85 17.58
C SER A 232 -23.18 -47.52 18.81
N ILE A 233 -21.93 -47.19 19.14
CA ILE A 233 -21.23 -47.59 20.36
C ILE A 233 -20.97 -46.35 21.23
N LYS A 234 -20.92 -46.53 22.55
CA LYS A 234 -20.56 -45.48 23.51
C LYS A 234 -19.13 -45.71 24.00
N VAL A 235 -18.25 -44.77 23.71
CA VAL A 235 -16.83 -44.80 24.08
C VAL A 235 -16.52 -43.62 24.98
N THR A 236 -15.78 -43.83 26.07
CA THR A 236 -15.45 -42.78 27.04
C THR A 236 -14.00 -42.33 26.86
N LEU A 237 -13.80 -41.02 26.66
CA LEU A 237 -12.48 -40.39 26.54
C LEU A 237 -12.17 -39.57 27.79
N ILE A 238 -11.05 -39.88 28.43
CA ILE A 238 -10.62 -39.31 29.71
C ILE A 238 -9.10 -39.14 29.78
N GLY A 239 -8.63 -38.43 30.80
CA GLY A 239 -7.23 -38.01 30.91
C GLY A 239 -6.99 -36.67 30.21
N GLN A 240 -5.82 -36.52 29.59
CA GLN A 240 -5.36 -35.25 29.01
C GLN A 240 -5.81 -35.06 27.55
N VAL A 241 -7.12 -35.05 27.36
CA VAL A 241 -7.82 -34.81 26.08
C VAL A 241 -8.48 -33.42 26.09
N VAL A 242 -8.61 -32.76 24.94
CA VAL A 242 -9.18 -31.40 24.86
C VAL A 242 -10.63 -31.37 25.35
N LYS A 243 -11.44 -32.37 24.98
CA LYS A 243 -12.84 -32.53 25.40
C LYS A 243 -13.06 -33.92 26.02
N PRO A 244 -12.92 -34.08 27.34
CA PRO A 244 -13.22 -35.35 28.01
C PRO A 244 -14.74 -35.59 28.08
N GLY A 245 -15.17 -36.83 27.93
CA GLY A 245 -16.60 -37.20 27.94
C GLY A 245 -16.88 -38.56 27.31
N THR A 246 -18.16 -38.96 27.31
CA THR A 246 -18.62 -40.17 26.61
C THR A 246 -19.22 -39.77 25.26
N TYR A 247 -18.72 -40.39 24.20
CA TYR A 247 -19.06 -40.11 22.81
C TYR A 247 -19.82 -41.27 22.18
N THR A 248 -20.93 -40.95 21.51
CA THR A 248 -21.68 -41.89 20.67
C THR A 248 -21.03 -41.91 19.29
N LEU A 249 -20.43 -43.03 18.92
CA LEU A 249 -19.71 -43.21 17.66
C LEU A 249 -20.33 -44.35 16.84
N SER A 250 -20.06 -44.39 15.54
CA SER A 250 -20.35 -45.56 14.71
C SER A 250 -19.62 -46.79 15.26
N SER A 251 -20.25 -47.97 15.21
CA SER A 251 -19.60 -49.23 15.57
C SER A 251 -18.38 -49.58 14.70
N LEU A 252 -18.15 -48.91 13.56
CA LEU A 252 -16.93 -49.03 12.74
C LEU A 252 -15.78 -48.12 13.21
N ALA A 253 -16.00 -47.22 14.18
CA ALA A 253 -15.03 -46.22 14.60
C ALA A 253 -13.73 -46.81 15.18
N THR A 254 -12.63 -46.10 14.94
CA THR A 254 -11.28 -46.39 15.42
C THR A 254 -10.83 -45.36 16.47
N VAL A 255 -9.66 -45.57 17.09
CA VAL A 255 -9.10 -44.63 18.08
C VAL A 255 -8.97 -43.21 17.52
N PHE A 256 -8.52 -43.04 16.27
CA PHE A 256 -8.45 -41.71 15.63
C PHE A 256 -9.81 -41.04 15.46
N ASN A 257 -10.90 -41.79 15.22
CA ASN A 257 -12.24 -41.22 15.17
C ASN A 257 -12.64 -40.62 16.53
N ALA A 258 -12.40 -41.37 17.60
CA ALA A 258 -12.72 -40.96 18.96
C ALA A 258 -11.89 -39.73 19.39
N LEU A 259 -10.58 -39.73 19.08
CA LEU A 259 -9.69 -38.59 19.33
C LEU A 259 -10.15 -37.35 18.55
N TYR A 260 -10.46 -37.46 17.26
CA TYR A 260 -10.86 -36.30 16.44
C TYR A 260 -12.13 -35.62 16.97
N VAL A 261 -13.18 -36.38 17.30
CA VAL A 261 -14.43 -35.80 17.85
C VAL A 261 -14.21 -35.17 19.25
N ALA A 262 -13.23 -35.66 20.00
CA ALA A 262 -12.79 -35.09 21.28
C ALA A 262 -11.76 -33.93 21.15
N GLY A 263 -11.33 -33.56 19.94
CA GLY A 263 -10.33 -32.51 19.70
C GLY A 263 -8.87 -32.92 19.91
N GLY A 264 -8.61 -34.23 20.04
CA GLY A 264 -7.28 -34.81 20.21
C GLY A 264 -6.72 -34.75 21.64
N PRO A 265 -5.49 -35.27 21.85
CA PRO A 265 -4.73 -35.00 23.07
C PRO A 265 -4.58 -33.50 23.29
N ASP A 266 -4.66 -33.06 24.54
CA ASP A 266 -4.53 -31.65 24.88
C ASP A 266 -3.10 -31.15 24.57
N PRO A 267 -2.91 -30.12 23.72
CA PRO A 267 -1.59 -29.65 23.35
C PRO A 267 -0.71 -29.29 24.55
N ASP A 268 -1.24 -28.72 25.64
CA ASP A 268 -0.41 -28.20 26.73
C ASP A 268 -0.07 -29.23 27.82
N ARG A 269 -0.75 -30.39 27.84
CA ARG A 269 -0.62 -31.40 28.92
C ARG A 269 -0.70 -32.86 28.49
N GLY A 270 -1.29 -33.17 27.33
CA GLY A 270 -1.47 -34.54 26.84
C GLY A 270 -0.26 -35.12 26.11
N SER A 271 -0.11 -36.43 26.22
CA SER A 271 0.80 -37.21 25.38
C SER A 271 0.18 -37.45 24.01
N PHE A 272 0.96 -37.22 22.96
CA PHE A 272 0.64 -37.65 21.59
C PHE A 272 1.18 -39.06 21.29
N ARG A 273 1.84 -39.71 22.25
CA ARG A 273 2.61 -40.94 22.06
C ARG A 273 2.21 -42.10 22.99
N ASP A 274 1.50 -41.81 24.07
CA ASP A 274 0.95 -42.80 25.01
C ASP A 274 -0.57 -42.60 25.21
N ILE A 275 -1.34 -43.07 24.23
CA ILE A 275 -2.81 -43.04 24.24
C ILE A 275 -3.33 -44.47 24.39
N ARG A 276 -3.96 -44.78 25.52
CA ARG A 276 -4.25 -46.16 25.94
C ARG A 276 -5.72 -46.53 25.75
N VAL A 277 -6.00 -47.65 25.12
CA VAL A 277 -7.37 -48.19 24.97
C VAL A 277 -7.59 -49.32 25.97
N TYR A 278 -8.57 -49.14 26.86
CA TYR A 278 -8.99 -50.13 27.84
C TYR A 278 -10.36 -50.71 27.50
N ARG A 279 -10.51 -52.03 27.65
CA ARG A 279 -11.75 -52.78 27.45
C ARG A 279 -11.92 -53.80 28.57
N GLY A 280 -13.07 -53.83 29.24
CA GLY A 280 -13.29 -54.73 30.38
C GLY A 280 -12.22 -54.62 31.49
N ASN A 281 -11.78 -53.40 31.76
CA ASN A 281 -10.67 -53.07 32.69
C ASN A 281 -9.30 -53.71 32.35
N ARG A 282 -9.04 -54.00 31.08
CA ARG A 282 -7.74 -54.48 30.57
C ARG A 282 -7.21 -53.56 29.48
N LEU A 283 -5.90 -53.28 29.49
CA LEU A 283 -5.23 -52.55 28.40
C LEU A 283 -5.21 -53.42 27.14
N ILE A 284 -5.72 -52.90 26.03
CA ILE A 284 -5.79 -53.61 24.73
C ILE A 284 -4.68 -53.15 23.80
N ARG A 285 -4.48 -51.83 23.67
CA ARG A 285 -3.41 -51.20 22.89
C ARG A 285 -3.01 -49.84 23.46
N THR A 286 -1.79 -49.43 23.12
CA THR A 286 -1.31 -48.05 23.21
C THR A 286 -1.05 -47.56 21.80
N LEU A 287 -1.55 -46.37 21.46
CA LEU A 287 -1.38 -45.70 20.17
C LEU A 287 -0.33 -44.59 20.30
N ASP A 288 0.67 -44.61 19.42
CA ASP A 288 1.59 -43.50 19.18
C ASP A 288 1.19 -42.79 17.87
N ILE A 289 0.89 -41.49 17.93
CA ILE A 289 0.50 -40.71 16.75
C ILE A 289 1.70 -40.46 15.83
N TYR A 290 2.94 -40.52 16.35
CA TYR A 290 4.14 -40.28 15.57
C TYR A 290 4.38 -41.43 14.57
N ASP A 291 3.98 -42.67 14.89
CA ASP A 291 4.02 -43.81 13.96
C ASP A 291 3.11 -43.56 12.74
N PHE A 292 1.92 -42.99 12.96
CA PHE A 292 1.02 -42.60 11.87
C PHE A 292 1.59 -41.43 11.05
N LEU A 293 2.01 -40.34 11.71
CA LEU A 293 2.46 -39.12 11.03
C LEU A 293 3.77 -39.28 10.26
N LEU A 294 4.66 -40.18 10.69
CA LEU A 294 6.02 -40.31 10.14
C LEU A 294 6.25 -41.59 9.34
N ARG A 295 5.43 -42.63 9.55
CA ARG A 295 5.58 -43.95 8.91
C ARG A 295 4.30 -44.43 8.21
N ALA A 296 3.21 -43.65 8.27
CA ALA A 296 1.86 -44.04 7.82
C ALA A 296 1.32 -45.32 8.49
N ASP A 297 1.89 -45.71 9.65
CA ASP A 297 1.51 -46.94 10.35
C ASP A 297 0.19 -46.74 11.13
N GLN A 298 -0.69 -47.72 11.05
CA GLN A 298 -2.00 -47.74 11.70
C GLN A 298 -2.24 -49.01 12.53
N LYS A 299 -1.22 -49.86 12.77
CA LYS A 299 -1.35 -51.16 13.47
C LYS A 299 -2.05 -51.06 14.84
N ASP A 300 -1.90 -49.94 15.54
CA ASP A 300 -2.46 -49.67 16.86
C ASP A 300 -3.73 -48.80 16.83
N ASN A 301 -4.14 -48.28 15.66
CA ASN A 301 -5.41 -47.59 15.47
C ASN A 301 -6.58 -48.60 15.38
N ILE A 302 -6.79 -49.34 16.46
CA ILE A 302 -7.77 -50.42 16.51
C ILE A 302 -9.21 -49.91 16.43
N ARG A 303 -10.10 -50.78 15.92
CA ARG A 303 -11.55 -50.60 15.99
C ARG A 303 -12.03 -50.68 17.44
N LEU A 304 -12.82 -49.69 17.85
CA LEU A 304 -13.41 -49.58 19.17
C LEU A 304 -14.65 -50.47 19.31
N GLN A 305 -15.01 -50.78 20.55
CA GLN A 305 -16.22 -51.50 20.94
C GLN A 305 -17.03 -50.67 21.95
N ASP A 306 -18.27 -51.09 22.21
CA ASP A 306 -19.09 -50.44 23.24
C ASP A 306 -18.43 -50.56 24.61
N GLN A 307 -18.47 -49.48 25.39
CA GLN A 307 -17.84 -49.36 26.72
C GLN A 307 -16.31 -49.39 26.72
N ASP A 308 -15.65 -49.21 25.57
CA ASP A 308 -14.23 -48.90 25.52
C ASP A 308 -13.93 -47.55 26.20
N ILE A 309 -12.75 -47.48 26.84
CA ILE A 309 -12.23 -46.28 27.47
C ILE A 309 -10.90 -45.91 26.79
N VAL A 310 -10.83 -44.73 26.20
CA VAL A 310 -9.58 -44.17 25.67
C VAL A 310 -9.02 -43.19 26.71
N PHE A 311 -7.85 -43.51 27.25
CA PHE A 311 -7.17 -42.75 28.28
C PHE A 311 -5.91 -42.10 27.73
N ILE A 312 -5.85 -40.77 27.75
CA ILE A 312 -4.71 -39.99 27.27
C ILE A 312 -3.83 -39.63 28.47
N ASN A 313 -2.58 -40.08 28.49
CA ASN A 313 -1.63 -39.76 29.55
C ASN A 313 -1.12 -38.31 29.48
N HIS A 314 -0.42 -37.87 30.53
CA HIS A 314 0.45 -36.70 30.43
C HIS A 314 1.67 -37.03 29.56
N TYR A 315 2.25 -36.04 28.87
CA TYR A 315 3.58 -36.22 28.29
C TYR A 315 4.65 -36.32 29.39
N GLU A 316 5.71 -37.11 29.16
CA GLU A 316 6.83 -37.21 30.11
C GLU A 316 7.96 -36.23 29.79
N THR A 317 8.45 -36.26 28.56
CA THR A 317 9.57 -35.44 28.08
C THR A 317 9.19 -34.75 26.78
N ARG A 318 9.32 -33.42 26.76
CA ARG A 318 9.21 -32.59 25.57
C ARG A 318 10.42 -31.67 25.42
N VAL A 319 10.78 -31.41 24.17
CA VAL A 319 11.88 -30.53 23.77
C VAL A 319 11.41 -29.59 22.66
N GLN A 320 12.04 -28.42 22.55
CA GLN A 320 11.76 -27.45 21.50
C GLN A 320 12.87 -27.54 20.45
N LEU A 321 12.51 -27.53 19.17
CA LEU A 321 13.48 -27.51 18.06
C LEU A 321 13.11 -26.36 17.11
N THR A 322 14.04 -25.42 16.94
CA THR A 322 13.80 -24.11 16.31
C THR A 322 14.94 -23.68 15.38
N GLY A 323 14.70 -22.61 14.62
CA GLY A 323 15.65 -22.11 13.61
C GLY A 323 15.54 -22.88 12.29
N GLU A 324 16.67 -23.15 11.65
CA GLU A 324 16.77 -23.73 10.30
C GLU A 324 16.51 -25.25 10.25
N VAL A 325 15.29 -25.64 10.64
CA VAL A 325 14.70 -26.98 10.45
C VAL A 325 13.41 -26.86 9.64
N LYS A 326 13.01 -27.92 8.90
CA LYS A 326 11.84 -27.83 8.01
C LYS A 326 10.51 -27.67 8.79
N GLN A 327 10.43 -28.20 10.00
CA GLN A 327 9.27 -28.03 10.88
C GLN A 327 9.67 -27.64 12.31
N PRO A 328 9.78 -26.32 12.61
CA PRO A 328 9.99 -25.83 13.98
C PRO A 328 8.76 -26.13 14.86
N ALA A 329 8.97 -26.86 15.96
CA ALA A 329 7.89 -27.31 16.84
C ALA A 329 8.38 -27.76 18.23
N ILE A 330 7.44 -28.07 19.11
CA ILE A 330 7.67 -28.82 20.35
C ILE A 330 7.47 -30.31 20.06
N TYR A 331 8.48 -31.13 20.34
CA TYR A 331 8.48 -32.57 20.09
C TYR A 331 8.40 -33.35 21.40
N GLU A 332 7.67 -34.47 21.38
CA GLU A 332 7.58 -35.41 22.49
C GLU A 332 8.54 -36.59 22.27
N VAL A 333 9.39 -36.82 23.27
CA VAL A 333 10.58 -37.67 23.18
C VAL A 333 10.42 -38.81 24.17
N GLN A 334 10.52 -40.06 23.69
CA GLN A 334 10.43 -41.24 24.56
C GLN A 334 11.71 -41.43 25.39
N GLN A 335 11.65 -42.18 26.50
CA GLN A 335 12.80 -42.38 27.38
C GLN A 335 13.97 -43.05 26.63
N GLY A 336 15.10 -42.35 26.52
CA GLY A 336 16.29 -42.83 25.80
C GLY A 336 16.25 -42.61 24.27
N GLU A 337 15.21 -41.96 23.74
CA GLU A 337 15.17 -41.53 22.35
C GLU A 337 16.23 -40.45 22.07
N LEU A 338 16.76 -40.42 20.84
CA LEU A 338 17.97 -39.68 20.47
C LEU A 338 17.65 -38.41 19.68
N LEU A 339 18.49 -37.38 19.79
CA LEU A 339 18.30 -36.08 19.13
C LEU A 339 18.18 -36.19 17.60
N LYS A 340 18.86 -37.16 16.97
CA LYS A 340 18.68 -37.49 15.55
C LYS A 340 17.24 -37.84 15.18
N ASN A 341 16.48 -38.48 16.07
CA ASN A 341 15.07 -38.82 15.83
C ASN A 341 14.24 -37.55 15.83
N VAL A 342 14.46 -36.64 16.80
CA VAL A 342 13.79 -35.34 16.88
C VAL A 342 14.05 -34.49 15.64
N LEU A 343 15.29 -34.47 15.14
CA LEU A 343 15.64 -33.83 13.86
C LEU A 343 14.94 -34.49 12.67
N ALA A 344 14.81 -35.81 12.64
CA ALA A 344 14.05 -36.52 11.61
C ALA A 344 12.54 -36.22 11.68
N PHE A 345 11.96 -36.07 12.88
CA PHE A 345 10.57 -35.66 13.07
C PHE A 345 10.31 -34.26 12.52
N ALA A 346 11.30 -33.37 12.60
CA ALA A 346 11.26 -32.03 12.00
C ALA A 346 11.57 -31.99 10.48
N GLY A 347 11.65 -33.14 9.80
CA GLY A 347 11.99 -33.24 8.38
C GLY A 347 13.47 -32.97 8.06
N GLY A 348 14.32 -32.85 9.08
CA GLY A 348 15.71 -32.45 8.99
C GLY A 348 15.92 -30.93 8.88
N PHE A 349 17.14 -30.57 8.52
CA PHE A 349 17.58 -29.19 8.31
C PHE A 349 16.97 -28.55 7.05
N THR A 350 16.96 -27.21 6.99
CA THR A 350 16.75 -26.47 5.73
C THR A 350 18.07 -26.34 4.94
N GLU A 351 17.99 -25.94 3.67
CA GLU A 351 19.16 -25.61 2.83
C GLU A 351 19.98 -24.41 3.34
N LYS A 352 19.48 -23.68 4.34
CA LYS A 352 20.17 -22.54 4.98
C LYS A 352 20.81 -22.90 6.32
N ALA A 353 20.69 -24.14 6.80
CA ALA A 353 21.15 -24.51 8.13
C ALA A 353 22.68 -24.52 8.26
N TYR A 354 23.18 -23.99 9.38
CA TYR A 354 24.53 -24.28 9.85
C TYR A 354 24.56 -25.67 10.51
N THR A 355 24.76 -26.70 9.69
CA THR A 355 24.64 -28.11 10.11
C THR A 355 25.79 -28.63 10.98
N ALA A 356 26.93 -27.91 11.05
CA ALA A 356 28.14 -28.36 11.74
C ALA A 356 27.98 -28.42 13.28
N SER A 357 27.08 -27.61 13.85
CA SER A 357 26.67 -27.70 15.26
C SER A 357 25.37 -26.94 15.51
N LEU A 358 24.58 -27.42 16.47
CA LEU A 358 23.39 -26.72 16.94
C LEU A 358 23.56 -26.20 18.39
N THR A 359 22.81 -25.17 18.76
CA THR A 359 22.84 -24.59 20.11
C THR A 359 21.78 -25.25 20.97
N LEU A 360 22.15 -25.74 22.15
CA LEU A 360 21.22 -26.26 23.16
C LEU A 360 21.16 -25.28 24.35
N ARG A 361 19.96 -24.77 24.67
CA ARG A 361 19.66 -24.13 25.96
C ARG A 361 18.93 -25.14 26.85
N ARG A 362 19.53 -25.49 28.00
CA ARG A 362 18.99 -26.46 28.97
C ARG A 362 18.65 -25.78 30.31
N ASN A 363 17.53 -26.17 30.90
CA ASN A 363 17.16 -25.76 32.26
C ASN A 363 17.81 -26.72 33.27
N THR A 364 18.61 -26.20 34.21
CA THR A 364 19.10 -26.98 35.37
C THR A 364 18.20 -26.77 36.59
N PRO A 365 18.43 -27.43 37.74
CA PRO A 365 17.68 -27.17 38.97
C PRO A 365 17.84 -25.76 39.58
N LYS A 366 18.69 -24.89 39.02
CA LYS A 366 18.92 -23.52 39.51
C LYS A 366 19.08 -22.47 38.40
N GLU A 367 19.84 -22.81 37.36
CA GLU A 367 20.34 -21.88 36.34
C GLU A 367 20.06 -22.38 34.91
N LEU A 368 20.22 -21.50 33.92
CA LEU A 368 20.21 -21.88 32.51
C LEU A 368 21.63 -22.20 32.04
N GLN A 369 21.79 -23.32 31.33
CA GLN A 369 23.03 -23.67 30.65
C GLN A 369 22.87 -23.56 29.14
N ILE A 370 23.93 -23.16 28.45
CA ILE A 370 24.02 -23.16 26.99
C ILE A 370 25.18 -24.08 26.60
N PHE A 371 24.90 -25.01 25.70
CA PHE A 371 25.86 -25.94 25.11
C PHE A 371 25.86 -25.77 23.59
N THR A 372 27.01 -26.03 22.97
CA THR A 372 27.07 -26.33 21.53
C THR A 372 27.08 -27.85 21.39
N VAL A 373 26.22 -28.41 20.53
CA VAL A 373 26.21 -29.83 20.19
C VAL A 373 26.80 -29.98 18.78
N PRO A 374 28.03 -30.49 18.63
CA PRO A 374 28.65 -30.78 17.34
C PRO A 374 27.85 -31.80 16.52
N ALA A 375 27.91 -31.71 15.19
CA ALA A 375 27.26 -32.65 14.29
C ALA A 375 27.60 -34.12 14.54
N ALA A 376 28.82 -34.40 15.03
CA ALA A 376 29.30 -35.74 15.37
C ALA A 376 28.58 -36.35 16.59
N ASP A 377 28.05 -35.53 17.51
CA ASP A 377 27.45 -35.99 18.76
C ASP A 377 25.93 -36.18 18.65
N ILE A 378 25.28 -35.45 17.73
CA ILE A 378 23.83 -35.56 17.44
C ILE A 378 23.32 -37.01 17.30
N PRO A 379 24.04 -37.96 16.66
CA PRO A 379 23.58 -39.34 16.51
C PRO A 379 23.45 -40.15 17.82
N ALA A 380 24.11 -39.70 18.89
CA ALA A 380 24.18 -40.32 20.21
C ALA A 380 23.63 -39.44 21.35
N PHE A 381 23.33 -38.16 21.09
CA PHE A 381 22.86 -37.23 22.11
C PHE A 381 21.44 -37.58 22.58
N VAL A 382 21.25 -37.71 23.91
CA VAL A 382 19.95 -37.97 24.55
C VAL A 382 19.33 -36.64 25.02
N PRO A 383 18.16 -36.22 24.52
CA PRO A 383 17.49 -35.02 24.97
C PRO A 383 16.91 -35.13 26.38
N GLN A 384 16.72 -33.99 27.04
CA GLN A 384 16.18 -33.85 28.39
C GLN A 384 14.99 -32.89 28.40
N ARG A 385 14.10 -33.05 29.39
CA ARG A 385 12.86 -32.25 29.50
C ARG A 385 13.16 -30.75 29.54
N GLY A 386 12.49 -29.98 28.68
CA GLY A 386 12.65 -28.53 28.61
C GLY A 386 13.92 -28.05 27.89
N ASP A 387 14.66 -28.93 27.22
CA ASP A 387 15.70 -28.54 26.27
C ASP A 387 15.10 -27.70 25.12
N LEU A 388 15.80 -26.62 24.75
CA LEU A 388 15.58 -25.87 23.52
C LEU A 388 16.80 -26.03 22.62
N TYR A 389 16.60 -26.65 21.46
CA TYR A 389 17.57 -26.77 20.39
C TYR A 389 17.30 -25.68 19.34
N THR A 390 18.33 -24.94 18.97
CA THR A 390 18.29 -23.88 17.97
C THR A 390 19.33 -24.16 16.89
N VAL A 391 18.87 -24.30 15.65
CA VAL A 391 19.74 -24.44 14.46
C VAL A 391 19.94 -23.06 13.86
N GLY A 392 21.18 -22.57 13.88
CA GLY A 392 21.52 -21.29 13.24
C GLY A 392 21.53 -21.37 11.72
N ALA A 393 21.48 -20.22 11.04
CA ALA A 393 21.70 -20.14 9.60
C ALA A 393 23.19 -20.13 9.25
N ILE A 394 23.54 -20.70 8.10
CA ILE A 394 24.87 -20.55 7.50
C ILE A 394 25.06 -19.10 7.06
N ILE A 395 26.18 -18.50 7.46
CA ILE A 395 26.54 -17.14 7.06
C ILE A 395 27.12 -17.12 5.64
N GLU A 396 27.02 -15.99 4.93
CA GLU A 396 27.59 -15.79 3.57
C GLU A 396 29.13 -15.64 3.58
N ARG A 397 29.82 -16.49 4.34
CA ARG A 397 31.27 -16.58 4.43
C ARG A 397 31.77 -17.69 3.51
N TYR A 398 32.30 -17.29 2.37
CA TYR A 398 32.94 -18.18 1.42
C TYR A 398 34.34 -18.57 1.93
N GLU A 399 34.72 -19.83 1.81
CA GLU A 399 36.04 -20.31 2.24
C GLU A 399 37.14 -19.89 1.26
N ASN A 400 36.77 -19.77 -0.01
CA ASN A 400 37.65 -19.98 -1.16
C ASN A 400 37.33 -19.06 -2.35
N ARG A 401 36.83 -17.84 -2.13
CA ARG A 401 36.53 -16.91 -3.22
C ARG A 401 37.66 -15.92 -3.52
N VAL A 402 37.73 -15.53 -4.79
CA VAL A 402 38.44 -14.35 -5.31
C VAL A 402 37.49 -13.60 -6.25
N THR A 403 37.68 -12.30 -6.42
CA THR A 403 36.82 -11.46 -7.27
C THR A 403 37.65 -10.74 -8.32
N ILE A 404 37.12 -10.57 -9.53
CA ILE A 404 37.75 -9.77 -10.60
C ILE A 404 36.73 -8.81 -11.23
N ASN A 405 37.10 -7.53 -11.30
CA ASN A 405 36.24 -6.41 -11.65
C ASN A 405 36.85 -5.56 -12.78
N GLY A 406 36.00 -4.89 -13.56
CA GLY A 406 36.40 -3.89 -14.55
C GLY A 406 36.58 -4.46 -15.96
N ALA A 407 37.73 -4.20 -16.59
CA ALA A 407 38.01 -4.44 -18.01
C ALA A 407 38.41 -5.89 -18.34
N VAL A 408 37.57 -6.83 -17.90
CA VAL A 408 37.55 -8.24 -18.33
C VAL A 408 36.23 -8.53 -19.05
N PHE A 409 36.18 -9.64 -19.80
CA PHE A 409 34.94 -10.08 -20.46
C PHE A 409 33.91 -10.62 -19.46
N ARG A 410 34.35 -11.32 -18.40
CA ARG A 410 33.48 -11.85 -17.33
C ARG A 410 33.90 -11.38 -15.93
N PRO A 411 33.57 -10.13 -15.53
CA PRO A 411 33.76 -9.71 -14.14
C PRO A 411 32.84 -10.52 -13.22
N GLY A 412 33.31 -10.84 -12.01
CA GLY A 412 32.56 -11.66 -11.07
C GLY A 412 33.40 -12.32 -9.97
N VAL A 413 32.76 -13.24 -9.24
CA VAL A 413 33.34 -14.01 -8.13
C VAL A 413 33.68 -15.42 -8.60
N TYR A 414 34.89 -15.90 -8.29
CA TYR A 414 35.46 -17.15 -8.77
C TYR A 414 36.07 -17.97 -7.63
N ALA A 415 36.15 -19.29 -7.81
CA ALA A 415 36.75 -20.21 -6.83
C ALA A 415 38.28 -20.22 -6.94
N LEU A 416 38.96 -19.92 -5.83
CA LEU A 416 40.42 -19.80 -5.69
C LEU A 416 41.17 -21.08 -6.10
N GLN A 417 40.64 -22.28 -5.84
CA GLN A 417 41.33 -23.53 -6.18
C GLN A 417 41.51 -23.73 -7.70
N LYS A 418 40.69 -23.07 -8.54
CA LYS A 418 40.84 -23.07 -10.01
C LYS A 418 41.48 -21.78 -10.55
N ASN A 419 41.77 -20.82 -9.67
CA ASN A 419 42.21 -19.46 -10.00
C ASN A 419 43.27 -19.05 -8.97
N SER A 420 44.32 -19.86 -8.81
CA SER A 420 45.33 -19.65 -7.77
C SER A 420 46.29 -18.53 -8.10
N SER A 421 46.35 -18.08 -9.35
CA SER A 421 47.11 -16.90 -9.79
C SER A 421 46.27 -15.89 -10.56
N LEU A 422 46.75 -14.64 -10.61
CA LEU A 422 46.12 -13.55 -11.34
C LEU A 422 45.96 -13.87 -12.84
N ARG A 423 46.97 -14.47 -13.49
CA ARG A 423 46.86 -14.86 -14.91
C ARG A 423 45.78 -15.93 -15.13
N GLN A 424 45.62 -16.88 -14.20
CA GLN A 424 44.52 -17.85 -14.26
C GLN A 424 43.15 -17.19 -14.09
N LEU A 425 43.00 -16.29 -13.12
CA LEU A 425 41.74 -15.58 -12.89
C LEU A 425 41.33 -14.72 -14.11
N ILE A 426 42.29 -14.05 -14.74
CA ILE A 426 42.06 -13.31 -16.00
C ILE A 426 41.62 -14.26 -17.13
N ALA A 427 42.26 -15.44 -17.27
CA ALA A 427 41.90 -16.41 -18.30
C ALA A 427 40.51 -17.03 -18.08
N THR A 428 40.15 -17.37 -16.84
CA THR A 428 38.81 -17.86 -16.48
C THR A 428 37.74 -16.78 -16.67
N ALA A 429 38.10 -15.50 -16.53
CA ALA A 429 37.24 -14.35 -16.83
C ALA A 429 37.10 -14.03 -18.34
N GLU A 430 37.39 -15.00 -19.21
CA GLU A 430 37.46 -14.89 -20.69
C GLU A 430 38.48 -13.86 -21.23
N GLY A 431 39.38 -13.34 -20.39
CA GLY A 431 40.47 -12.43 -20.77
C GLY A 431 40.21 -10.95 -20.48
N LEU A 432 41.20 -10.13 -20.83
CA LEU A 432 41.13 -8.67 -20.76
C LEU A 432 40.43 -8.11 -22.01
N ARG A 433 39.60 -7.07 -21.82
CA ARG A 433 39.01 -6.32 -22.95
C ARG A 433 40.04 -5.46 -23.68
N GLU A 434 39.71 -5.06 -24.89
CA GLU A 434 40.51 -4.19 -25.75
C GLU A 434 40.73 -2.78 -25.16
N ASP A 435 39.83 -2.33 -24.28
CA ASP A 435 39.91 -1.05 -23.57
C ASP A 435 40.55 -1.15 -22.17
N ALA A 436 41.11 -2.29 -21.78
CA ALA A 436 41.76 -2.48 -20.48
C ALA A 436 43.03 -1.64 -20.31
N PHE A 437 43.18 -0.97 -19.16
CA PHE A 437 44.37 -0.18 -18.83
C PHE A 437 45.52 -1.07 -18.36
N LEU A 438 46.24 -1.66 -19.32
CA LEU A 438 47.27 -2.67 -19.07
C LEU A 438 48.41 -2.22 -18.14
N ASN A 439 48.68 -0.91 -18.04
CA ASN A 439 49.82 -0.39 -17.27
C ASN A 439 49.64 -0.46 -15.75
N ARG A 440 48.39 -0.53 -15.24
CA ARG A 440 48.13 -0.63 -13.80
C ARG A 440 46.74 -1.19 -13.48
N ALA A 441 46.70 -2.44 -13.06
CA ALA A 441 45.63 -3.00 -12.24
C ALA A 441 46.00 -2.94 -10.75
N THR A 442 45.05 -3.26 -9.88
CA THR A 442 45.25 -3.36 -8.43
C THR A 442 44.58 -4.58 -7.84
N ILE A 443 45.27 -5.29 -6.95
CA ILE A 443 44.67 -6.32 -6.09
C ILE A 443 44.50 -5.72 -4.71
N ARG A 444 43.26 -5.67 -4.21
CA ARG A 444 42.95 -5.35 -2.82
C ARG A 444 42.90 -6.66 -2.02
N ARG A 445 43.88 -6.83 -1.15
CA ARG A 445 44.08 -7.99 -0.25
C ARG A 445 43.73 -7.61 1.19
N LEU A 446 43.46 -8.61 2.04
CA LEU A 446 43.37 -8.43 3.49
C LEU A 446 44.62 -9.02 4.17
N ARG A 447 45.25 -8.26 5.06
CA ARG A 447 46.37 -8.72 5.90
C ARG A 447 45.87 -9.59 7.06
N GLU A 448 46.79 -10.19 7.82
CA GLU A 448 46.47 -11.02 8.99
C GLU A 448 45.67 -10.27 10.06
N ASN A 449 45.93 -8.97 10.24
CA ASN A 449 45.19 -8.07 11.12
C ASN A 449 43.89 -7.50 10.50
N LEU A 450 43.50 -8.01 9.33
CA LEU A 450 42.35 -7.58 8.51
C LEU A 450 42.45 -6.18 7.87
N ASP A 451 43.59 -5.50 7.95
CA ASP A 451 43.81 -4.25 7.20
C ASP A 451 43.81 -4.49 5.68
N PRO A 452 43.24 -3.58 4.87
CA PRO A 452 43.32 -3.66 3.42
C PRO A 452 44.71 -3.26 2.90
N GLU A 453 45.28 -4.10 2.06
CA GLU A 453 46.51 -3.86 1.31
C GLU A 453 46.20 -3.72 -0.19
N LEU A 454 46.92 -2.84 -0.89
CA LEU A 454 46.70 -2.56 -2.32
C LEU A 454 47.97 -2.86 -3.12
N ILE A 455 47.99 -4.01 -3.79
CA ILE A 455 49.11 -4.47 -4.62
C ILE A 455 48.90 -3.94 -6.04
N ALA A 456 49.80 -3.10 -6.56
CA ALA A 456 49.74 -2.59 -7.93
C ALA A 456 50.42 -3.54 -8.93
N VAL A 457 49.82 -3.74 -10.10
CA VAL A 457 50.26 -4.75 -11.09
C VAL A 457 50.29 -4.16 -12.50
N ASP A 458 51.43 -4.29 -13.19
CA ASP A 458 51.55 -4.03 -14.63
C ASP A 458 51.07 -5.28 -15.39
N LEU A 459 49.80 -5.25 -15.83
CA LEU A 459 49.20 -6.36 -16.58
C LEU A 459 49.86 -6.56 -17.94
N GLY A 460 50.33 -5.49 -18.58
CA GLY A 460 51.04 -5.56 -19.85
C GLY A 460 52.27 -6.46 -19.73
N LYS A 461 53.08 -6.26 -18.69
CA LYS A 461 54.23 -7.11 -18.38
C LYS A 461 53.82 -8.51 -17.93
N LEU A 462 52.80 -8.64 -17.09
CA LEU A 462 52.32 -9.92 -16.57
C LEU A 462 51.84 -10.86 -17.70
N MET A 463 51.09 -10.33 -18.66
CA MET A 463 50.55 -11.11 -19.78
C MET A 463 51.63 -11.48 -20.80
N ARG A 464 52.72 -10.69 -20.91
CA ARG A 464 53.90 -11.03 -21.73
C ARG A 464 54.95 -11.89 -21.00
N GLY A 465 54.77 -12.14 -19.70
CA GLY A 465 55.70 -12.95 -18.89
C GLY A 465 56.97 -12.21 -18.42
N GLU A 466 57.02 -10.89 -18.55
CA GLU A 466 58.16 -10.05 -18.10
C GLU A 466 58.25 -9.91 -16.57
N VAL A 467 57.19 -10.29 -15.84
CA VAL A 467 57.13 -10.31 -14.37
C VAL A 467 56.52 -11.63 -13.89
N PRO A 468 56.89 -12.12 -12.69
CA PRO A 468 56.29 -13.32 -12.11
C PRO A 468 54.78 -13.16 -11.90
N ASP A 469 54.07 -14.28 -11.96
CA ASP A 469 52.62 -14.33 -11.72
C ASP A 469 52.31 -14.18 -10.22
N ILE A 470 51.19 -13.54 -9.91
CA ILE A 470 50.82 -13.21 -8.53
C ILE A 470 49.85 -14.27 -8.02
N MET A 471 50.29 -15.02 -7.01
CA MET A 471 49.43 -15.97 -6.31
C MET A 471 48.36 -15.20 -5.51
N LEU A 472 47.11 -15.60 -5.71
CA LEU A 472 45.94 -15.01 -5.07
C LEU A 472 45.66 -15.68 -3.71
N GLN A 473 44.96 -14.94 -2.85
CA GLN A 473 44.52 -15.37 -1.52
C GLN A 473 43.00 -15.25 -1.43
N ARG A 474 42.39 -15.91 -0.43
CA ARG A 474 40.95 -15.78 -0.17
C ARG A 474 40.60 -14.29 0.06
N GLU A 475 39.45 -13.86 -0.43
CA GLU A 475 38.97 -12.46 -0.36
C GLU A 475 39.79 -11.43 -1.15
N ASP A 476 40.78 -11.83 -1.96
CA ASP A 476 41.42 -10.92 -2.92
C ASP A 476 40.40 -10.37 -3.93
N VAL A 477 40.41 -9.06 -4.13
CA VAL A 477 39.62 -8.38 -5.17
C VAL A 477 40.55 -7.71 -6.17
N VAL A 478 40.54 -8.22 -7.40
CA VAL A 478 41.29 -7.69 -8.54
C VAL A 478 40.45 -6.63 -9.25
N GLU A 479 40.99 -5.43 -9.40
CA GLU A 479 40.36 -4.32 -10.11
C GLU A 479 41.23 -3.92 -11.31
N ILE A 480 40.63 -3.98 -12.50
CA ILE A 480 41.28 -3.68 -13.78
C ILE A 480 40.54 -2.50 -14.42
N PRO A 481 41.03 -1.26 -14.31
CA PRO A 481 40.34 -0.11 -14.89
C PRO A 481 40.38 -0.15 -16.42
N ALA A 482 39.37 0.43 -17.06
CA ALA A 482 39.38 0.70 -18.49
C ALA A 482 39.98 2.07 -18.82
N PHE A 483 40.39 2.28 -20.07
CA PHE A 483 40.85 3.58 -20.56
C PHE A 483 39.78 4.68 -20.48
N SER A 484 38.49 4.34 -20.41
CA SER A 484 37.38 5.26 -20.13
C SER A 484 37.47 5.83 -18.72
N ASP A 485 37.65 4.95 -17.74
CA ASP A 485 37.48 5.22 -16.30
C ASP A 485 38.53 6.19 -15.78
N LEU A 486 39.65 6.31 -16.51
CA LEU A 486 40.80 7.16 -16.21
C LEU A 486 40.80 8.48 -17.01
N ARG A 487 39.71 8.83 -17.73
CA ARG A 487 39.62 10.03 -18.59
C ARG A 487 38.46 10.94 -18.17
N GLU A 488 38.68 12.26 -18.21
CA GLU A 488 37.62 13.27 -18.08
C GLU A 488 36.57 13.03 -19.19
N ASN A 489 35.31 12.78 -18.81
CA ASN A 489 34.20 12.49 -19.74
C ASN A 489 34.04 13.63 -20.76
N ARG A 490 34.45 13.37 -22.00
CA ARG A 490 34.48 14.37 -23.08
C ARG A 490 33.06 14.67 -23.55
N VAL A 491 32.61 15.90 -23.31
CA VAL A 491 31.30 16.41 -23.76
C VAL A 491 31.46 17.75 -24.48
N VAL A 492 30.50 18.11 -25.32
CA VAL A 492 30.33 19.47 -25.87
C VAL A 492 28.92 19.96 -25.52
N THR A 493 28.76 21.24 -25.25
CA THR A 493 27.48 21.78 -24.76
C THR A 493 26.89 22.74 -25.79
N ILE A 494 25.60 22.61 -26.10
CA ILE A 494 24.88 23.55 -26.98
C ILE A 494 23.72 24.22 -26.24
N MET A 495 23.59 25.54 -26.42
CA MET A 495 22.66 26.39 -25.68
C MET A 495 21.94 27.38 -26.60
N GLY A 496 20.77 27.86 -26.16
CA GLY A 496 19.98 28.89 -26.84
C GLY A 496 18.95 28.30 -27.79
N ALA A 497 18.84 28.85 -29.01
CA ALA A 497 17.76 28.61 -29.96
C ALA A 497 17.87 27.28 -30.74
N VAL A 498 17.92 26.16 -30.01
CA VAL A 498 17.88 24.78 -30.53
C VAL A 498 16.81 23.97 -29.82
N ASN A 499 16.28 22.92 -30.47
CA ASN A 499 15.13 22.18 -29.93
C ASN A 499 15.48 21.34 -28.69
N ARG A 500 16.74 20.95 -28.51
CA ARG A 500 17.25 20.19 -27.35
C ARG A 500 18.62 20.75 -26.88
N PRO A 501 18.65 21.87 -26.16
CA PRO A 501 19.88 22.39 -25.56
C PRO A 501 20.38 21.47 -24.44
N GLY A 502 21.69 21.38 -24.25
CA GLY A 502 22.32 20.53 -23.23
C GLY A 502 23.73 20.05 -23.59
N PRO A 503 24.35 19.22 -22.73
CA PRO A 503 25.59 18.53 -23.02
C PRO A 503 25.35 17.30 -23.91
N TYR A 504 26.26 17.07 -24.85
CA TYR A 504 26.29 15.93 -25.76
C TYR A 504 27.66 15.24 -25.67
N ALA A 505 27.69 13.91 -25.84
CA ALA A 505 28.95 13.18 -25.91
C ALA A 505 29.80 13.69 -27.09
N TYR A 506 31.07 13.98 -26.82
CA TYR A 506 32.00 14.41 -27.85
C TYR A 506 32.52 13.21 -28.64
N ALA A 507 32.52 13.33 -29.96
CA ALA A 507 33.22 12.43 -30.88
C ALA A 507 34.37 13.19 -31.58
N ASP A 508 35.45 12.49 -31.90
CA ASP A 508 36.49 13.09 -32.75
C ASP A 508 35.95 13.38 -34.16
N SER A 509 36.42 14.47 -34.77
CA SER A 509 35.89 15.04 -36.03
C SER A 509 34.44 15.57 -35.99
N MET A 510 33.83 15.74 -34.82
CA MET A 510 32.49 16.32 -34.67
C MET A 510 32.45 17.81 -35.08
N SER A 511 31.54 18.18 -35.99
CA SER A 511 31.32 19.58 -36.40
C SER A 511 30.19 20.26 -35.62
N VAL A 512 30.10 21.59 -35.76
CA VAL A 512 28.99 22.41 -35.25
C VAL A 512 27.63 21.95 -35.79
N ALA A 513 27.56 21.64 -37.09
CA ALA A 513 26.33 21.17 -37.73
C ALA A 513 25.89 19.80 -37.21
N ASN A 514 26.83 18.88 -36.95
CA ASN A 514 26.52 17.59 -36.30
C ASN A 514 25.91 17.80 -34.90
N LEU A 515 26.45 18.75 -34.11
CA LEU A 515 25.90 19.07 -32.79
C LEU A 515 24.50 19.70 -32.86
N ILE A 516 24.24 20.57 -33.84
CA ILE A 516 22.90 21.15 -34.06
C ILE A 516 21.89 20.08 -34.50
N VAL A 517 22.28 19.14 -35.36
CA VAL A 517 21.43 17.99 -35.75
C VAL A 517 21.13 17.10 -34.54
N LEU A 518 22.13 16.80 -33.70
CA LEU A 518 21.91 16.07 -32.43
C LEU A 518 21.00 16.86 -31.46
N ALA A 519 21.09 18.19 -31.45
CA ALA A 519 20.18 19.08 -30.74
C ALA A 519 18.75 19.15 -31.35
N GLY A 520 18.46 18.37 -32.40
CA GLY A 520 17.15 18.35 -33.05
C GLY A 520 16.89 19.55 -33.96
N GLY A 521 17.93 20.26 -34.39
CA GLY A 521 17.83 21.47 -35.20
C GLY A 521 17.55 22.74 -34.39
N PHE A 522 17.34 23.83 -35.12
CA PHE A 522 17.00 25.14 -34.58
C PHE A 522 15.54 25.23 -34.11
N THR A 523 15.26 26.13 -33.17
CA THR A 523 13.88 26.59 -32.92
C THR A 523 13.47 27.66 -33.95
N ASP A 524 12.16 27.86 -34.13
CA ASP A 524 11.57 28.83 -35.08
C ASP A 524 12.09 30.28 -34.91
N GLY A 525 12.52 30.64 -33.69
CA GLY A 525 13.10 31.95 -33.39
C GLY A 525 14.62 32.07 -33.53
N ALA A 526 15.33 31.06 -34.06
CA ALA A 526 16.79 31.07 -34.12
C ALA A 526 17.37 32.10 -35.11
N THR A 527 18.63 32.47 -34.89
CA THR A 527 19.46 33.24 -35.82
C THR A 527 20.61 32.36 -36.29
N ALA A 528 20.42 31.65 -37.40
CA ALA A 528 21.44 30.77 -37.97
C ALA A 528 22.72 31.55 -38.36
N SER A 529 22.60 32.83 -38.71
CA SER A 529 23.71 33.77 -39.00
C SER A 529 24.46 34.30 -37.77
N ARG A 530 24.23 33.77 -36.56
CA ARG A 530 25.10 34.10 -35.40
C ARG A 530 25.16 32.97 -34.39
N ILE A 531 26.08 32.04 -34.63
CA ILE A 531 26.47 31.00 -33.66
C ILE A 531 27.85 31.34 -33.09
N GLU A 532 27.96 31.33 -31.77
CA GLU A 532 29.18 31.63 -31.03
C GLU A 532 29.71 30.38 -30.33
N ILE A 533 31.00 30.07 -30.50
CA ILE A 533 31.64 28.89 -29.86
C ILE A 533 32.73 29.36 -28.92
N ALA A 534 32.54 29.11 -27.62
CA ALA A 534 33.53 29.36 -26.59
C ALA A 534 34.37 28.09 -26.32
N ARG A 535 35.68 28.16 -26.54
CA ARG A 535 36.66 27.08 -26.32
C ARG A 535 37.58 27.42 -25.16
N ARG A 536 37.67 26.54 -24.14
CA ARG A 536 38.56 26.72 -22.99
C ARG A 536 40.03 26.60 -23.40
N VAL A 537 40.87 27.58 -23.05
CA VAL A 537 42.33 27.51 -23.24
C VAL A 537 42.90 26.48 -22.25
N ARG A 538 43.86 25.65 -22.68
CA ARG A 538 44.36 24.48 -21.90
C ARG A 538 45.88 24.38 -21.74
N LYS A 539 46.62 25.31 -22.32
CA LYS A 539 48.08 25.43 -22.25
C LYS A 539 48.41 26.91 -22.33
N ASP A 540 49.59 27.32 -21.88
CA ASP A 540 50.15 28.63 -22.19
C ASP A 540 50.39 28.72 -23.72
N THR A 541 49.41 29.25 -24.44
CA THR A 541 49.56 29.59 -25.86
C THR A 541 50.14 31.00 -25.94
N ALA A 542 51.40 31.12 -26.35
CA ALA A 542 52.14 32.38 -26.40
C ALA A 542 51.46 33.50 -27.20
N ASP A 543 50.54 33.13 -28.11
CA ASP A 543 49.79 34.03 -28.98
C ASP A 543 48.56 34.69 -28.31
N LEU A 544 48.31 34.45 -27.02
CA LEU A 544 47.21 35.06 -26.26
C LEU A 544 47.71 35.86 -25.04
N PRO A 545 47.03 36.97 -24.66
CA PRO A 545 47.22 37.61 -23.37
C PRO A 545 46.93 36.64 -22.22
N GLN A 546 47.73 36.69 -21.14
CA GLN A 546 47.54 35.86 -19.94
C GLN A 546 46.19 36.07 -19.22
N THR A 547 45.44 37.11 -19.58
CA THR A 547 44.08 37.37 -19.09
C THR A 547 42.98 36.63 -19.86
N GLN A 548 43.29 35.97 -21.00
CA GLN A 548 42.30 35.37 -21.89
C GLN A 548 42.18 33.85 -21.74
N ASN A 549 41.25 33.41 -20.89
CA ASN A 549 40.98 31.99 -20.61
C ASN A 549 40.11 31.27 -21.68
N VAL A 550 39.52 32.02 -22.62
CA VAL A 550 38.54 31.51 -23.60
C VAL A 550 38.83 32.10 -24.98
N ARG A 551 38.84 31.24 -26.02
CA ARG A 551 38.78 31.67 -27.43
C ARG A 551 37.30 31.63 -27.89
N ILE A 552 36.83 32.68 -28.55
CA ILE A 552 35.49 32.74 -29.14
C ILE A 552 35.63 32.65 -30.67
N PHE A 553 34.87 31.75 -31.28
CA PHE A 553 34.69 31.66 -32.73
C PHE A 553 33.26 32.06 -33.08
N GLN A 554 33.05 32.65 -34.24
CA GLN A 554 31.73 33.05 -34.75
C GLN A 554 31.49 32.40 -36.10
N PHE A 555 30.28 31.89 -36.31
CA PHE A 555 29.87 31.17 -37.52
C PHE A 555 28.49 31.63 -37.98
N GLU A 556 28.33 31.65 -39.31
CA GLU A 556 27.03 31.79 -39.97
C GLU A 556 26.66 30.45 -40.61
N LEU A 557 25.44 29.98 -40.36
CA LEU A 557 24.79 28.96 -41.17
C LEU A 557 23.57 29.57 -41.86
N ASN A 558 23.18 28.97 -42.99
CA ASN A 558 21.84 29.14 -43.53
C ASN A 558 20.86 28.13 -42.91
N ASP A 559 19.57 28.34 -43.15
CA ASP A 559 18.48 27.51 -42.60
C ASP A 559 18.49 26.05 -43.10
N GLN A 560 19.33 25.74 -44.10
CA GLN A 560 19.57 24.39 -44.61
C GLN A 560 20.71 23.66 -43.86
N LEU A 561 21.22 24.24 -42.77
CA LEU A 561 22.37 23.75 -41.98
C LEU A 561 23.66 23.55 -42.81
N ARG A 562 23.80 24.28 -43.93
CA ARG A 562 25.03 24.29 -44.73
C ARG A 562 26.00 25.34 -44.19
N LEU A 563 27.15 24.87 -43.73
CA LEU A 563 28.35 25.67 -43.45
C LEU A 563 28.98 26.14 -44.78
N THR A 564 29.79 27.20 -44.74
CA THR A 564 30.67 27.55 -45.88
C THR A 564 31.80 26.51 -46.02
N GLU A 565 32.49 26.44 -47.17
CA GLU A 565 33.60 25.49 -47.35
C GLU A 565 34.82 25.75 -46.44
N ALA A 566 34.91 26.94 -45.83
CA ALA A 566 35.86 27.25 -44.78
C ALA A 566 35.38 26.73 -43.42
N ASP A 567 34.13 27.06 -43.05
CA ASP A 567 33.55 26.72 -41.75
C ASP A 567 33.26 25.23 -41.60
N ALA A 568 32.98 24.53 -42.70
CA ALA A 568 32.81 23.07 -42.75
C ALA A 568 34.05 22.29 -42.27
N ARG A 569 35.21 22.94 -42.19
CA ARG A 569 36.47 22.36 -41.69
C ARG A 569 36.67 22.57 -40.18
N PHE A 570 35.79 23.31 -39.50
CA PHE A 570 35.91 23.56 -38.07
C PHE A 570 35.41 22.36 -37.25
N VAL A 571 36.37 21.66 -36.66
CA VAL A 571 36.13 20.55 -35.72
C VAL A 571 36.01 21.10 -34.30
N LEU A 572 34.97 20.67 -33.58
CA LEU A 572 34.78 20.95 -32.16
C LEU A 572 35.91 20.33 -31.33
N SER A 573 36.16 20.86 -30.15
CA SER A 573 37.04 20.25 -29.14
C SER A 573 36.21 19.86 -27.92
N PRO A 574 36.67 18.91 -27.08
CA PRO A 574 35.96 18.60 -25.86
C PRO A 574 35.83 19.85 -24.97
N PHE A 575 34.67 20.02 -24.37
CA PHE A 575 34.25 21.13 -23.53
C PHE A 575 34.12 22.49 -24.24
N ASP A 576 34.00 22.48 -25.58
CA ASP A 576 33.45 23.63 -26.31
C ASP A 576 31.99 23.88 -25.92
N GLN A 577 31.62 25.15 -25.84
CA GLN A 577 30.24 25.61 -25.61
C GLN A 577 29.74 26.38 -26.83
N VAL A 578 28.67 25.89 -27.46
CA VAL A 578 28.05 26.46 -28.68
C VAL A 578 26.77 27.20 -28.30
N PHE A 579 26.68 28.47 -28.67
CA PHE A 579 25.54 29.35 -28.37
C PHE A 579 24.83 29.76 -29.66
N VAL A 580 23.60 29.28 -29.83
CA VAL A 580 22.72 29.70 -30.94
C VAL A 580 21.82 30.84 -30.44
N ARG A 581 21.92 32.03 -31.04
CA ARG A 581 21.17 33.20 -30.58
C ARG A 581 19.73 33.20 -31.12
N THR A 582 18.78 33.69 -30.32
CA THR A 582 17.41 33.98 -30.75
C THR A 582 17.39 35.32 -31.49
N SER A 583 16.57 35.43 -32.55
CA SER A 583 16.40 36.66 -33.32
C SER A 583 15.79 37.77 -32.47
N SER A 584 16.38 38.97 -32.52
CA SER A 584 15.91 40.15 -31.78
C SER A 584 14.55 40.69 -32.25
N ARG A 585 14.03 40.18 -33.38
CA ARG A 585 12.69 40.48 -33.90
C ARG A 585 11.67 39.37 -33.61
N TYR A 586 12.09 38.22 -33.10
CA TYR A 586 11.18 37.11 -32.83
C TYR A 586 10.52 37.24 -31.45
N GLU A 587 9.20 37.30 -31.44
CA GLU A 587 8.38 37.04 -30.25
C GLU A 587 7.25 36.08 -30.62
N ALA A 588 6.98 35.10 -29.74
CA ALA A 588 5.85 34.21 -29.90
C ALA A 588 4.52 35.01 -29.87
N GLN A 589 3.52 34.52 -30.62
CA GLN A 589 2.22 35.17 -30.75
C GLN A 589 1.53 35.30 -29.37
N LYS A 590 1.14 36.53 -29.02
CA LYS A 590 0.48 36.87 -27.74
C LYS A 590 -0.99 37.18 -27.98
N THR A 591 -1.87 36.77 -27.07
CA THR A 591 -3.32 36.95 -27.21
C THR A 591 -3.96 37.67 -26.03
N VAL A 592 -5.05 38.37 -26.31
CA VAL A 592 -5.97 39.00 -25.35
C VAL A 592 -7.40 38.57 -25.63
N ILE A 593 -8.30 38.73 -24.66
CA ILE A 593 -9.69 38.26 -24.75
C ILE A 593 -10.65 39.46 -24.59
N ILE A 594 -11.70 39.52 -25.40
CA ILE A 594 -12.80 40.48 -25.24
C ILE A 594 -14.15 39.79 -25.33
N THR A 595 -15.05 40.06 -24.38
CA THR A 595 -16.33 39.35 -24.20
C THR A 595 -17.46 40.29 -23.81
N GLY A 596 -18.70 39.85 -24.07
CA GLY A 596 -19.92 40.59 -23.76
C GLY A 596 -20.44 41.40 -24.96
N GLU A 597 -20.91 42.63 -24.70
CA GLU A 597 -21.68 43.45 -25.64
C GLU A 597 -20.82 44.18 -26.70
N VAL A 598 -20.03 43.41 -27.44
CA VAL A 598 -19.31 43.79 -28.66
C VAL A 598 -19.84 42.99 -29.85
N PRO A 599 -19.77 43.46 -31.10
CA PRO A 599 -20.20 42.66 -32.25
C PRO A 599 -19.49 41.30 -32.34
N TYR A 600 -18.16 41.28 -32.17
CA TYR A 600 -17.31 40.09 -32.29
C TYR A 600 -16.53 39.81 -30.99
N PRO A 601 -17.12 39.07 -30.02
CA PRO A 601 -16.40 38.61 -28.84
C PRO A 601 -15.48 37.43 -29.18
N GLY A 602 -14.30 37.36 -28.58
CA GLY A 602 -13.33 36.30 -28.84
C GLY A 602 -11.92 36.57 -28.30
N ALA A 603 -10.98 35.72 -28.71
CA ALA A 603 -9.55 35.93 -28.49
C ALA A 603 -8.93 36.62 -29.71
N TYR A 604 -8.11 37.64 -29.46
CA TYR A 604 -7.45 38.46 -30.48
C TYR A 604 -5.93 38.39 -30.28
N PRO A 605 -5.14 38.15 -31.34
CA PRO A 605 -3.69 38.30 -31.26
C PRO A 605 -3.33 39.79 -31.13
N ILE A 606 -2.42 40.11 -30.21
CA ILE A 606 -1.83 41.45 -30.07
C ILE A 606 -1.02 41.72 -31.34
N ARG A 607 -1.35 42.79 -32.06
CA ARG A 607 -0.77 43.15 -33.37
C ARG A 607 0.70 43.56 -33.24
N ASP A 608 1.00 44.36 -32.23
CA ASP A 608 2.32 44.92 -31.95
C ASP A 608 2.41 45.43 -30.50
N LYS A 609 3.61 45.87 -30.08
CA LYS A 609 3.88 46.29 -28.68
C LYS A 609 3.22 47.62 -28.25
N SER A 610 2.51 48.30 -29.15
CA SER A 610 1.84 49.58 -28.88
C SER A 610 0.31 49.49 -28.80
N GLU A 611 -0.28 48.33 -29.08
CA GLU A 611 -1.74 48.16 -29.12
C GLU A 611 -2.41 48.36 -27.75
N ARG A 612 -3.55 49.08 -27.73
CA ARG A 612 -4.28 49.48 -26.50
C ARG A 612 -5.72 48.98 -26.44
N ILE A 613 -6.31 49.07 -25.25
CA ILE A 613 -7.72 48.69 -24.97
C ILE A 613 -8.70 49.23 -26.04
N THR A 614 -8.60 50.50 -26.44
CA THR A 614 -9.49 51.07 -27.47
C THR A 614 -9.33 50.42 -28.85
N GLU A 615 -8.12 50.01 -29.22
CA GLU A 615 -7.89 49.32 -30.51
C GLU A 615 -8.49 47.92 -30.52
N LEU A 616 -8.38 47.17 -29.42
CA LEU A 616 -9.06 45.88 -29.26
C LEU A 616 -10.59 46.01 -29.34
N ILE A 617 -11.17 47.04 -28.69
CA ILE A 617 -12.61 47.31 -28.77
C ILE A 617 -13.02 47.62 -30.23
N ASN A 618 -12.23 48.41 -30.96
CA ASN A 618 -12.48 48.68 -32.38
C ASN A 618 -12.35 47.40 -33.24
N ARG A 619 -11.36 46.54 -32.99
CA ARG A 619 -11.18 45.24 -33.65
C ARG A 619 -12.29 44.23 -33.33
N ALA A 620 -12.97 44.39 -32.18
CA ALA A 620 -14.18 43.65 -31.83
C ALA A 620 -15.45 44.17 -32.53
N GLY A 621 -15.33 45.17 -33.41
CA GLY A 621 -16.44 45.83 -34.10
C GLY A 621 -17.03 47.03 -33.34
N GLY A 622 -16.39 47.48 -32.28
CA GLY A 622 -16.90 48.51 -31.38
C GLY A 622 -17.83 47.95 -30.30
N LEU A 623 -18.85 48.73 -29.94
CA LEU A 623 -19.76 48.45 -28.83
C LEU A 623 -21.20 48.29 -29.35
N ARG A 624 -21.97 47.39 -28.74
CA ARG A 624 -23.43 47.29 -28.97
C ARG A 624 -24.18 48.40 -28.20
N PRO A 625 -25.37 48.86 -28.65
CA PRO A 625 -26.15 49.88 -27.96
C PRO A 625 -26.47 49.57 -26.48
N GLU A 626 -26.54 48.28 -26.14
CA GLU A 626 -26.83 47.81 -24.78
C GLU A 626 -25.58 47.66 -23.88
N ALA A 627 -24.38 47.99 -24.37
CA ALA A 627 -23.13 47.85 -23.63
C ALA A 627 -23.03 48.81 -22.42
N TYR A 628 -22.83 48.27 -21.23
CA TYR A 628 -22.77 49.07 -20.00
C TYR A 628 -21.34 49.42 -19.60
N LEU A 629 -20.79 50.47 -20.19
CA LEU A 629 -19.36 50.82 -20.06
C LEU A 629 -18.89 51.09 -18.62
N LYS A 630 -19.77 51.63 -17.76
CA LYS A 630 -19.49 51.80 -16.32
C LYS A 630 -19.30 50.47 -15.58
N ALA A 631 -19.83 49.37 -16.11
CA ALA A 631 -19.81 48.04 -15.52
C ALA A 631 -18.72 47.12 -16.11
N THR A 632 -18.01 47.56 -17.14
CA THR A 632 -16.92 46.80 -17.77
C THR A 632 -15.85 46.42 -16.75
N ARG A 633 -15.32 45.20 -16.89
CA ARG A 633 -14.22 44.67 -16.08
C ARG A 633 -13.01 44.47 -16.98
N PHE A 634 -11.89 45.08 -16.61
CA PHE A 634 -10.58 44.82 -17.21
C PHE A 634 -9.79 43.94 -16.24
N ILE A 635 -9.34 42.77 -16.69
CA ILE A 635 -8.67 41.76 -15.87
C ILE A 635 -7.28 41.51 -16.44
N ARG A 636 -6.27 41.61 -15.57
CA ARG A 636 -4.85 41.38 -15.88
C ARG A 636 -4.24 40.54 -14.76
N ASN A 637 -3.51 39.48 -15.10
CA ASN A 637 -2.90 38.57 -14.12
C ASN A 637 -3.91 38.06 -13.05
N GLN A 638 -5.16 37.80 -13.48
CA GLN A 638 -6.31 37.44 -12.62
C GLN A 638 -6.85 38.55 -11.69
N GLU A 639 -6.23 39.73 -11.63
CA GLU A 639 -6.70 40.87 -10.83
C GLU A 639 -7.62 41.81 -11.63
N LEU A 640 -8.59 42.43 -10.93
CA LEU A 640 -9.49 43.43 -11.51
C LEU A 640 -8.83 44.82 -11.50
N VAL A 641 -8.44 45.30 -12.67
CA VAL A 641 -7.82 46.62 -12.86
C VAL A 641 -8.89 47.68 -13.14
N SER A 642 -8.90 48.75 -12.35
CA SER A 642 -9.91 49.82 -12.43
C SER A 642 -9.68 50.79 -13.60
N VAL A 643 -10.12 50.41 -14.80
CA VAL A 643 -10.14 51.29 -15.99
C VAL A 643 -11.52 51.95 -16.18
N ASN A 644 -11.56 53.24 -16.52
CA ASN A 644 -12.82 53.91 -16.90
C ASN A 644 -13.04 53.85 -18.41
N ILE A 645 -13.69 52.77 -18.86
CA ILE A 645 -13.89 52.47 -20.29
C ILE A 645 -14.70 53.57 -21.00
N SER A 646 -15.62 54.24 -20.31
CA SER A 646 -16.34 55.41 -20.85
C SER A 646 -15.45 56.62 -21.13
N GLU A 647 -14.42 56.86 -20.31
CA GLU A 647 -13.51 58.02 -20.50
C GLU A 647 -12.47 57.76 -21.60
N ILE A 648 -11.89 56.55 -21.66
CA ILE A 648 -10.85 56.23 -22.66
C ILE A 648 -11.43 56.15 -24.08
N ILE A 649 -12.71 55.80 -24.24
CA ILE A 649 -13.37 55.77 -25.55
C ILE A 649 -13.70 57.20 -26.01
N ALA A 650 -14.10 58.08 -25.10
CA ALA A 650 -14.28 59.50 -25.40
C ALA A 650 -12.95 60.24 -25.63
N ARG A 651 -11.84 59.78 -25.02
CA ARG A 651 -10.49 60.33 -25.16
C ARG A 651 -9.44 59.21 -25.22
N PRO A 652 -9.11 58.66 -26.41
CA PRO A 652 -8.14 57.57 -26.55
C PRO A 652 -6.70 57.89 -26.09
N SER A 653 -6.37 59.16 -25.85
CA SER A 653 -5.12 59.64 -25.27
C SER A 653 -5.07 59.60 -23.74
N ASP A 654 -6.17 59.22 -23.07
CA ASP A 654 -6.24 59.11 -21.61
C ASP A 654 -5.30 58.01 -21.07
N SER A 655 -4.65 58.24 -19.93
CA SER A 655 -3.67 57.31 -19.35
C SER A 655 -4.30 55.98 -18.89
N GLY A 656 -5.62 55.94 -18.70
CA GLY A 656 -6.38 54.70 -18.52
C GLY A 656 -6.46 53.80 -19.76
N ASN A 657 -6.09 54.29 -20.96
CA ASN A 657 -6.08 53.48 -22.19
C ASN A 657 -4.83 52.58 -22.23
N LEU A 658 -4.81 51.56 -21.37
CA LEU A 658 -3.62 50.74 -21.12
C LEU A 658 -3.15 49.99 -22.39
N LEU A 659 -1.83 49.85 -22.51
CA LEU A 659 -1.20 48.89 -23.42
C LEU A 659 -1.64 47.48 -23.07
N LEU A 660 -1.92 46.67 -24.08
CA LEU A 660 -2.35 45.28 -23.94
C LEU A 660 -1.17 44.33 -23.70
N LEU A 661 -1.36 43.39 -22.79
CA LEU A 661 -0.38 42.35 -22.41
C LEU A 661 -0.99 40.96 -22.61
N ALA A 662 -0.14 39.96 -22.80
CA ALA A 662 -0.56 38.58 -23.00
C ALA A 662 -1.42 38.08 -21.82
N GLY A 663 -2.63 37.61 -22.11
CA GLY A 663 -3.59 37.14 -21.10
C GLY A 663 -4.50 38.21 -20.50
N ASP A 664 -4.44 39.47 -20.95
CA ASP A 664 -5.46 40.46 -20.58
C ASP A 664 -6.86 40.03 -21.07
N SER A 665 -7.88 40.32 -20.26
CA SER A 665 -9.28 40.02 -20.58
C SER A 665 -10.20 41.21 -20.29
N ILE A 666 -11.07 41.53 -21.24
CA ILE A 666 -12.05 42.61 -21.14
C ILE A 666 -13.46 42.02 -21.19
N HIS A 667 -14.29 42.33 -20.20
CA HIS A 667 -15.68 41.88 -20.14
C HIS A 667 -16.64 43.07 -20.04
N ILE A 668 -17.42 43.31 -21.10
CA ILE A 668 -18.34 44.44 -21.24
C ILE A 668 -19.78 43.92 -21.09
N PRO A 669 -20.40 44.02 -19.90
CA PRO A 669 -21.71 43.41 -19.66
C PRO A 669 -22.86 44.26 -20.26
N ARG A 670 -24.02 43.63 -20.41
CA ARG A 670 -25.27 44.31 -20.82
C ARG A 670 -25.80 45.24 -19.73
N LYS A 671 -26.35 46.38 -20.13
CA LYS A 671 -27.07 47.30 -19.25
C LYS A 671 -28.37 46.66 -18.79
N ILE A 672 -28.47 46.38 -17.49
CA ILE A 672 -29.69 45.88 -16.85
C ILE A 672 -30.24 46.94 -15.89
N GLU A 673 -31.50 47.33 -16.07
CA GLU A 673 -32.15 48.37 -15.26
C GLU A 673 -32.88 47.74 -14.06
N LEU A 674 -32.14 46.92 -13.32
CA LEU A 674 -32.58 46.21 -12.13
C LEU A 674 -31.69 46.53 -10.93
N VAL A 675 -32.26 46.48 -9.73
CA VAL A 675 -31.57 46.58 -8.45
C VAL A 675 -31.85 45.33 -7.64
N LYS A 676 -30.80 44.69 -7.12
CA LYS A 676 -30.92 43.51 -6.27
C LYS A 676 -30.70 43.90 -4.80
N ILE A 677 -31.60 43.50 -3.90
CA ILE A 677 -31.52 43.78 -2.47
C ILE A 677 -31.36 42.46 -1.70
N ARG A 678 -30.27 42.32 -0.95
CA ARG A 678 -29.98 41.09 -0.18
C ARG A 678 -29.44 41.36 1.23
N GLY A 679 -29.53 40.33 2.08
CA GLY A 679 -29.13 40.36 3.47
C GLY A 679 -30.32 40.56 4.41
N GLU A 680 -30.12 41.32 5.48
CA GLU A 680 -31.07 41.45 6.61
C GLU A 680 -32.23 42.42 6.32
N VAL A 681 -33.00 42.14 5.27
CA VAL A 681 -34.29 42.76 4.95
C VAL A 681 -35.43 41.80 5.33
N LEU A 682 -36.70 42.22 5.19
CA LEU A 682 -37.84 41.32 5.44
C LEU A 682 -38.07 40.35 4.28
N ASN A 683 -37.92 40.79 3.03
CA ASN A 683 -38.05 39.95 1.84
C ASN A 683 -36.99 40.30 0.77
N PRO A 684 -35.85 39.60 0.70
CA PRO A 684 -34.81 39.83 -0.31
C PRO A 684 -35.36 39.71 -1.73
N SER A 685 -35.16 40.74 -2.56
CA SER A 685 -35.85 40.89 -3.84
C SER A 685 -34.97 41.50 -4.93
N VAL A 686 -35.47 41.46 -6.17
CA VAL A 686 -34.95 42.24 -7.31
C VAL A 686 -36.09 43.13 -7.79
N VAL A 687 -35.81 44.41 -8.04
CA VAL A 687 -36.80 45.44 -8.41
C VAL A 687 -36.29 46.30 -9.57
N ASP A 688 -37.18 47.08 -10.17
CA ASP A 688 -36.85 48.05 -11.22
C ASP A 688 -35.91 49.14 -10.71
N PHE A 689 -34.90 49.48 -11.52
CA PHE A 689 -34.06 50.66 -11.28
C PHE A 689 -34.81 51.94 -11.68
N SER A 690 -34.86 52.91 -10.77
CA SER A 690 -35.35 54.25 -11.05
C SER A 690 -34.44 55.30 -10.41
N TYR A 691 -34.04 56.29 -11.20
CA TYR A 691 -33.22 57.43 -10.74
C TYR A 691 -33.91 58.28 -9.65
N ARG A 692 -35.22 58.10 -9.43
CA ARG A 692 -35.99 58.77 -8.36
C ARG A 692 -35.98 58.01 -7.03
N LYS A 693 -35.63 56.71 -7.03
CA LYS A 693 -35.59 55.85 -5.84
C LYS A 693 -34.22 55.99 -5.15
N SER A 694 -34.22 56.35 -3.86
CA SER A 694 -33.01 56.27 -3.02
C SER A 694 -32.75 54.84 -2.55
N ILE A 695 -31.53 54.55 -2.07
CA ILE A 695 -31.19 53.24 -1.43
C ILE A 695 -32.17 52.85 -0.31
N LYS A 696 -32.71 53.83 0.42
CA LYS A 696 -33.75 53.61 1.43
C LYS A 696 -35.08 53.17 0.82
N SER A 697 -35.44 53.65 -0.38
CA SER A 697 -36.63 53.22 -1.13
C SER A 697 -36.52 51.75 -1.53
N TYR A 698 -35.42 51.38 -2.20
CA TYR A 698 -35.15 49.99 -2.61
C TYR A 698 -35.20 49.00 -1.43
N VAL A 699 -34.65 49.38 -0.27
CA VAL A 699 -34.78 48.56 0.94
C VAL A 699 -36.22 48.53 1.47
N SER A 700 -36.98 49.62 1.38
CA SER A 700 -38.40 49.64 1.76
C SER A 700 -39.26 48.75 0.85
N GLU A 701 -38.93 48.67 -0.44
CA GLU A 701 -39.58 47.79 -1.42
C GLU A 701 -39.28 46.29 -1.13
N SER A 702 -38.12 45.97 -0.55
CA SER A 702 -37.81 44.65 0.05
C SER A 702 -38.48 44.39 1.42
N GLY A 703 -39.59 45.09 1.71
CA GLY A 703 -40.31 45.06 3.00
C GLY A 703 -39.61 45.82 4.14
N GLY A 704 -38.47 46.46 3.89
CA GLY A 704 -37.68 47.15 4.91
C GLY A 704 -36.71 46.25 5.67
N PHE A 705 -36.08 46.85 6.69
CA PHE A 705 -35.01 46.22 7.47
C PHE A 705 -35.55 45.32 8.60
N ASN A 706 -35.08 44.07 8.67
CA ASN A 706 -35.42 43.17 9.78
C ASN A 706 -34.75 43.58 11.12
N SER A 707 -35.00 42.81 12.19
CA SER A 707 -34.49 43.10 13.54
C SER A 707 -32.97 42.97 13.69
N LYS A 708 -32.32 42.09 12.92
CA LYS A 708 -30.86 41.82 12.92
C LYS A 708 -30.07 42.83 12.07
N ALA A 709 -30.74 43.57 11.19
CA ALA A 709 -30.14 44.47 10.20
C ALA A 709 -29.19 45.56 10.75
N PHE A 710 -27.97 45.63 10.23
CA PHE A 710 -26.98 46.65 10.60
C PHE A 710 -27.08 47.90 9.71
N ARG A 711 -28.21 48.60 9.84
CA ARG A 711 -28.63 49.76 9.01
C ARG A 711 -27.57 50.88 8.80
N ARG A 712 -26.53 50.95 9.64
CA ARG A 712 -25.40 51.92 9.56
C ARG A 712 -24.14 51.39 8.86
N LYS A 713 -24.17 50.16 8.34
CA LYS A 713 -23.10 49.53 7.55
C LYS A 713 -23.68 48.85 6.28
N LEU A 714 -24.84 49.31 5.83
CA LEU A 714 -25.32 49.04 4.47
C LEU A 714 -24.24 49.45 3.46
N TYR A 715 -24.11 48.67 2.39
CA TYR A 715 -23.26 49.02 1.26
C TYR A 715 -23.90 48.60 -0.05
N VAL A 716 -23.42 49.19 -1.14
CA VAL A 716 -23.81 48.89 -2.51
C VAL A 716 -22.58 48.32 -3.23
N ILE A 717 -22.77 47.22 -3.96
CA ILE A 717 -21.82 46.70 -4.94
C ILE A 717 -22.32 47.14 -6.32
N TYR A 718 -21.52 47.92 -7.03
CA TYR A 718 -21.82 48.34 -8.40
C TYR A 718 -21.49 47.23 -9.40
N ALA A 719 -22.05 47.28 -10.62
CA ALA A 719 -21.93 46.20 -11.59
C ALA A 719 -20.48 45.92 -12.06
N ASN A 720 -19.58 46.92 -11.99
CA ASN A 720 -18.13 46.75 -12.19
C ASN A 720 -17.40 46.03 -11.02
N GLY A 721 -18.07 45.77 -9.90
CA GLY A 721 -17.49 45.15 -8.70
C GLY A 721 -17.03 46.14 -7.61
N LYS A 722 -17.04 47.45 -7.87
CA LYS A 722 -16.68 48.46 -6.84
C LYS A 722 -17.75 48.52 -5.74
N ALA A 723 -17.33 48.61 -4.48
CA ALA A 723 -18.23 48.70 -3.34
C ALA A 723 -18.16 50.07 -2.63
N LYS A 724 -19.32 50.70 -2.39
CA LYS A 724 -19.45 51.97 -1.64
C LYS A 724 -20.38 51.75 -0.44
N HIS A 725 -19.96 52.17 0.75
CA HIS A 725 -20.72 51.98 1.99
C HIS A 725 -21.42 53.26 2.45
N THR A 726 -22.55 53.13 3.14
CA THR A 726 -23.26 54.26 3.78
C THR A 726 -22.36 54.93 4.81
N ARG A 727 -22.14 56.23 4.64
CA ARG A 727 -21.41 57.10 5.57
C ARG A 727 -22.40 57.79 6.51
N GLY A 728 -21.90 58.43 7.56
CA GLY A 728 -22.76 59.20 8.47
C GLY A 728 -22.00 60.07 9.44
N PHE A 729 -22.53 61.26 9.70
CA PHE A 729 -21.93 62.32 10.49
C PHE A 729 -23.06 63.09 11.23
N LEU A 730 -22.87 63.39 12.51
CA LEU A 730 -23.88 63.96 13.43
C LEU A 730 -25.33 63.41 13.23
N GLY A 731 -25.46 62.09 13.08
CA GLY A 731 -26.76 61.40 12.94
C GLY A 731 -27.35 61.38 11.53
N ILE A 732 -26.93 62.28 10.64
CA ILE A 732 -27.26 62.26 9.21
C ILE A 732 -26.57 61.05 8.55
N ARG A 733 -27.23 60.42 7.57
CA ARG A 733 -26.70 59.28 6.82
C ARG A 733 -26.63 59.60 5.33
N ASP A 734 -25.42 59.46 4.79
CA ASP A 734 -25.10 59.58 3.37
C ASP A 734 -25.09 58.18 2.75
N TYR A 735 -25.97 57.93 1.79
CA TYR A 735 -26.13 56.62 1.14
C TYR A 735 -25.43 56.62 -0.23
N PRO A 736 -24.86 55.48 -0.67
CA PRO A 736 -24.30 55.36 -2.01
C PRO A 736 -25.33 55.75 -3.09
N ASP A 737 -24.85 56.39 -4.15
CA ASP A 737 -25.70 56.78 -5.29
C ASP A 737 -26.23 55.54 -5.99
N PRO A 738 -27.51 55.51 -6.42
CA PRO A 738 -28.09 54.35 -7.07
C PRO A 738 -27.64 54.25 -8.54
N GLU A 739 -27.16 53.09 -8.98
CA GLU A 739 -26.86 52.80 -10.40
C GLU A 739 -27.57 51.53 -10.90
N PRO A 740 -27.81 51.40 -12.22
CA PRO A 740 -28.34 50.17 -12.81
C PRO A 740 -27.46 48.94 -12.52
N GLY A 741 -28.07 47.78 -12.32
CA GLY A 741 -27.36 46.52 -12.06
C GLY A 741 -26.62 46.45 -10.72
N MET A 742 -26.85 47.41 -9.81
CA MET A 742 -26.24 47.39 -8.48
C MET A 742 -26.89 46.36 -7.55
N GLU A 743 -26.13 45.94 -6.54
CA GLU A 743 -26.59 45.08 -5.47
C GLU A 743 -26.49 45.79 -4.11
N VAL A 744 -27.63 46.08 -3.50
CA VAL A 744 -27.76 46.65 -2.16
C VAL A 744 -27.63 45.53 -1.14
N VAL A 745 -26.60 45.59 -0.30
CA VAL A 745 -26.30 44.58 0.73
C VAL A 745 -26.52 45.16 2.13
N VAL A 746 -27.39 44.50 2.88
CA VAL A 746 -27.70 44.82 4.28
C VAL A 746 -27.05 43.77 5.19
N PRO A 747 -25.86 44.03 5.77
CA PRO A 747 -25.22 43.08 6.69
C PRO A 747 -25.94 43.00 8.04
N SER A 748 -25.66 41.95 8.80
CA SER A 748 -26.15 41.74 10.15
C SER A 748 -25.36 42.52 11.20
N LYS A 749 -26.01 42.83 12.33
CA LYS A 749 -25.35 43.43 13.50
C LYS A 749 -24.40 42.38 14.08
N PRO A 750 -23.13 42.74 14.39
CA PRO A 750 -22.27 41.84 15.15
C PRO A 750 -22.89 41.57 16.53
N SER A 751 -22.83 40.31 16.96
CA SER A 751 -23.20 39.90 18.32
C SER A 751 -22.29 40.59 19.34
N LYS A 752 -22.87 41.09 20.44
CA LYS A 752 -22.12 41.70 21.54
C LYS A 752 -21.48 40.62 22.42
N THR A 753 -20.40 40.02 21.93
CA THR A 753 -19.48 39.21 22.75
C THR A 753 -18.09 39.79 22.56
N GLU A 754 -17.59 40.45 23.61
CA GLU A 754 -16.24 41.04 23.72
C GLU A 754 -15.88 42.13 22.67
N SER A 755 -14.94 43.04 22.92
CA SER A 755 -14.33 43.46 24.19
C SER A 755 -14.54 44.97 24.40
N LYS A 756 -14.51 45.41 25.67
CA LYS A 756 -14.38 46.83 26.02
C LYS A 756 -13.45 46.94 27.22
N LEU A 757 -12.42 47.78 27.08
CA LEU A 757 -11.47 48.05 28.14
C LEU A 757 -12.17 48.53 29.43
N SER A 758 -11.70 47.99 30.55
CA SER A 758 -12.08 48.34 31.91
C SER A 758 -11.91 49.84 32.18
N PRO A 759 -12.71 50.44 33.09
CA PRO A 759 -12.47 51.79 33.58
C PRO A 759 -11.02 51.99 34.08
N ALA A 760 -10.40 50.98 34.68
CA ALA A 760 -9.00 51.05 35.15
C ALA A 760 -7.99 51.12 33.98
N GLU A 761 -8.19 50.29 32.95
CA GLU A 761 -7.34 50.29 31.74
C GLU A 761 -7.43 51.62 30.99
N ARG A 762 -8.62 52.23 30.95
CA ARG A 762 -8.81 53.58 30.39
C ARG A 762 -8.07 54.66 31.18
N VAL A 763 -7.99 54.55 32.51
CA VAL A 763 -7.21 55.49 33.34
C VAL A 763 -5.70 55.30 33.10
N ALA A 764 -5.22 54.06 33.04
CA ALA A 764 -3.81 53.75 32.78
C ALA A 764 -3.30 54.29 31.44
N VAL A 765 -4.12 54.19 30.38
CA VAL A 765 -3.78 54.78 29.06
C VAL A 765 -3.75 56.31 29.14
N MET A 766 -4.69 56.94 29.85
CA MET A 766 -4.71 58.40 30.00
C MET A 766 -3.51 58.94 30.79
N THR A 767 -3.08 58.26 31.86
CA THR A 767 -1.92 58.70 32.65
C THR A 767 -0.59 58.51 31.93
N GLY A 768 -0.47 57.46 31.09
CA GLY A 768 0.67 57.31 30.17
C GLY A 768 0.79 58.46 29.15
N ILE A 769 -0.32 58.95 28.62
CA ILE A 769 -0.33 60.06 27.65
C ILE A 769 -0.02 61.40 28.33
N THR A 770 -0.57 61.69 29.51
CA THR A 770 -0.31 62.96 30.22
C THR A 770 1.11 63.06 30.77
N SER A 771 1.70 61.94 31.22
CA SER A 771 3.10 61.90 31.65
C SER A 771 4.08 62.14 30.49
N LEU A 772 3.85 61.55 29.31
CA LEU A 772 4.65 61.87 28.12
C LEU A 772 4.55 63.35 27.75
N ALA A 773 3.33 63.91 27.76
CA ALA A 773 3.11 65.33 27.45
C ALA A 773 3.82 66.27 28.44
N ALA A 774 3.85 65.91 29.73
CA ALA A 774 4.56 66.68 30.75
C ALA A 774 6.09 66.64 30.55
N VAL A 775 6.66 65.49 30.17
CA VAL A 775 8.09 65.36 29.84
C VAL A 775 8.45 66.19 28.61
N VAL A 776 7.63 66.15 27.55
CA VAL A 776 7.84 66.96 26.35
C VAL A 776 7.76 68.46 26.67
N LEU A 777 6.80 68.91 27.49
CA LEU A 777 6.69 70.30 27.93
C LEU A 777 7.85 70.74 28.86
N ALA A 778 8.44 69.83 29.64
CA ALA A 778 9.62 70.10 30.44
C ALA A 778 10.88 70.26 29.57
N ILE A 779 11.06 69.41 28.55
CA ILE A 779 12.16 69.51 27.58
C ILE A 779 12.05 70.81 26.77
N ILE A 780 10.84 71.19 26.33
CA ILE A 780 10.58 72.45 25.60
C ILE A 780 10.82 73.71 26.47
N ARG A 781 10.96 73.58 27.80
CA ARG A 781 11.33 74.67 28.71
C ARG A 781 12.81 74.70 29.10
N LEU A 782 13.63 73.81 28.52
CA LEU A 782 15.08 73.69 28.76
C LEU A 782 15.92 73.99 27.51
N PHE A 783 15.30 74.56 26.47
CA PHE A 783 15.90 75.04 25.22
C PHE A 783 15.36 76.44 24.89
#